data_AF-A9GI42-F1
#
_entry.id   AF-A9GI42-F1
#
_cell.length_a   1.000
_cell.length_b   1.000
_cell.length_c   1.000
_cell.angle_alpha   90.00
_cell.angle_beta   90.00
_cell.angle_gamma   90.00
#
_symmetry.space_group_name_H-M   'P 1'
#
loop_
_entity.id
_entity.type
_entity.pdbx_description
1 polymer ?
#
loop_
_entity_poly.entity_id
_entity_poly.type
_entity_poly.pdbx_seq_one_letter_code
_entity_poly.pdbx_strand_id
1 'polypeptide(L)'
;MSMAEEARAPLEIWGGVECTVNRVGDVVHHQLERSGHARRLEDLDRFAALGIQALRMPVLWEQTAPDRPERLDFGWADARIERLRELAVRPIIGLVHHGSGPRYTSLVDPGFSEGLARFARAAAERYPWVTDWTPVNEPLTTARFSGLYGHWYPHGRDPRTFVRALLIQCRAIALAMRAIREVIPRARLIQTEDVGKTTSTPLLAYQAEHENHRRWLSFDLLTGRVDGDHPLFPLLLGWGASPAELAWFVEEPCPPDILGINYYITSERFLDERLASYPAWSHGGNGKHAYADVEAVRAVAGGIDGHRARLQEAWDRYRRPVAISEVHLGGPREEQLRWLVEAFRAAEAARVAGADVRAVTAWSLLGCFDWSCLVTEERGHYEPGVFDVRGPAPRSTALARLVSALARGDRFDHPVLASPGWWRRPERLTYGPAAAVAPAPEAAAAGPPILITGAKGTLGRAFARLCALRGLPHRTIGRDEMDIADPASVERALDRLAPWAVVNTAGFVRVDEAEREPHRCERENALGPAVLAIACRRRDARLVTFSADLVFDGAQRSPYVETDPARPLNVYGRSKATAEWNVLAILPEALVVRTAAFFGPWDEANFVGAALRALGEGRSFHAADDVIVSPTYVPDLVHATLDLLIDGERGIWHLANRDATSWAELASRSAALARVPATRLVRCPSRALGLAAPRPRYSALGSGRGLLLPSLDDALTRYVAERDPRPRS
;
A
#
# COMPACT_ATOMS: atom_id res chain seq x y z
N MET A 1 -17.73 33.80 -5.65
CA MET A 1 -18.87 32.89 -5.87
C MET A 1 -19.76 32.93 -4.66
N SER A 2 -21.08 32.85 -4.84
CA SER A 2 -22.01 32.64 -3.72
C SER A 2 -21.83 31.22 -3.14
N MET A 3 -22.23 30.98 -1.88
CA MET A 3 -22.19 29.62 -1.28
C MET A 3 -22.98 28.59 -2.11
N ALA A 4 -24.02 29.02 -2.83
CA ALA A 4 -24.81 28.16 -3.72
C ALA A 4 -24.10 27.81 -5.04
N GLU A 5 -23.23 28.69 -5.55
CA GLU A 5 -22.40 28.40 -6.73
C GLU A 5 -21.23 27.47 -6.39
N GLU A 6 -20.69 27.59 -5.18
CA GLU A 6 -19.63 26.71 -4.68
C GLU A 6 -20.09 25.26 -4.46
N ALA A 7 -21.31 25.04 -3.98
CA ALA A 7 -21.90 23.71 -3.85
C ALA A 7 -22.14 23.01 -5.21
N ARG A 8 -22.15 23.78 -6.32
CA ARG A 8 -22.26 23.29 -7.71
C ARG A 8 -20.91 23.04 -8.40
N ALA A 9 -19.78 23.37 -7.77
CA ALA A 9 -18.46 23.10 -8.34
C ALA A 9 -18.22 21.58 -8.52
N PRO A 10 -17.48 21.15 -9.55
CA PRO A 10 -17.14 19.73 -9.72
C PRO A 10 -16.39 19.21 -8.49
N LEU A 11 -16.53 17.92 -8.20
CA LEU A 11 -15.82 17.27 -7.09
C LEU A 11 -14.32 17.32 -7.39
N GLU A 12 -13.54 17.98 -6.54
CA GLU A 12 -12.10 18.11 -6.76
C GLU A 12 -11.36 16.81 -6.42
N ILE A 13 -10.23 16.61 -7.11
CA ILE A 13 -9.22 15.64 -6.73
C ILE A 13 -8.03 16.38 -6.13
N TRP A 14 -7.75 16.11 -4.86
CA TRP A 14 -6.54 16.59 -4.20
C TRP A 14 -5.47 15.51 -4.23
N GLY A 15 -4.21 15.93 -4.18
CA GLY A 15 -3.09 15.04 -3.89
C GLY A 15 -2.63 15.21 -2.45
N GLY A 16 -2.05 14.16 -1.87
CA GLY A 16 -1.33 14.27 -0.60
C GLY A 16 -0.16 13.31 -0.55
N VAL A 17 0.96 13.76 0.02
CA VAL A 17 2.11 12.91 0.33
C VAL A 17 2.07 12.53 1.81
N GLU A 18 2.46 11.31 2.13
CA GLU A 18 2.78 10.92 3.50
C GLU A 18 4.04 11.69 3.96
N CYS A 19 3.89 12.52 5.00
CA CYS A 19 4.92 13.43 5.48
C CYS A 19 5.15 13.36 6.99
N THR A 20 4.66 12.33 7.66
CA THR A 20 4.79 12.13 9.10
C THR A 20 6.25 12.20 9.55
N VAL A 21 6.47 12.98 10.62
CA VAL A 21 7.72 13.06 11.39
C VAL A 21 7.41 12.52 12.79
N ASN A 22 7.51 11.20 12.95
CA ASN A 22 7.17 10.53 14.20
C ASN A 22 8.40 10.33 15.08
N ARG A 23 8.27 10.58 16.37
CA ARG A 23 9.33 10.31 17.37
C ARG A 23 8.93 9.11 18.21
N VAL A 24 9.82 8.11 18.26
CA VAL A 24 9.67 6.90 19.10
C VAL A 24 10.96 6.68 19.87
N GLY A 25 10.89 6.87 21.19
CA GLY A 25 12.09 7.04 22.01
C GLY A 25 12.93 8.20 21.49
N ASP A 26 14.22 7.93 21.26
CA ASP A 26 15.18 8.90 20.70
C ASP A 26 15.25 8.87 19.17
N VAL A 27 14.48 8.00 18.50
CA VAL A 27 14.50 7.83 17.05
C VAL A 27 13.42 8.70 16.41
N VAL A 28 13.79 9.40 15.33
CA VAL A 28 12.86 10.18 14.50
C VAL A 28 12.71 9.50 13.15
N HIS A 29 11.48 9.13 12.81
CA HIS A 29 11.11 8.53 11.54
C HIS A 29 10.53 9.61 10.62
N HIS A 30 11.14 9.79 9.44
CA HIS A 30 10.82 10.90 8.53
C HIS A 30 10.36 10.41 7.15
N GLN A 31 9.06 10.43 6.88
CA GLN A 31 8.51 9.82 5.65
C GLN A 31 8.96 10.50 4.35
N LEU A 32 9.16 11.83 4.36
CA LEU A 32 9.67 12.54 3.17
C LEU A 32 11.09 12.12 2.77
N GLU A 33 11.95 11.80 3.74
CA GLU A 33 13.31 11.28 3.45
C GLU A 33 13.22 9.86 2.89
N ARG A 34 12.36 9.02 3.47
CA ARG A 34 12.21 7.61 3.07
C ARG A 34 11.64 7.44 1.67
N SER A 35 10.65 8.25 1.31
CA SER A 35 10.14 8.32 -0.07
C SER A 35 11.13 8.99 -1.03
N GLY A 36 12.12 9.72 -0.50
CA GLY A 36 13.06 10.56 -1.25
C GLY A 36 12.47 11.88 -1.74
N HIS A 37 11.22 12.19 -1.41
CA HIS A 37 10.57 13.46 -1.77
C HIS A 37 11.28 14.68 -1.17
N ALA A 38 11.95 14.51 -0.04
CA ALA A 38 12.76 15.56 0.57
C ALA A 38 13.78 16.16 -0.41
N ARG A 39 14.27 15.37 -1.39
CA ARG A 39 15.33 15.76 -2.32
C ARG A 39 14.87 15.95 -3.77
N ARG A 40 13.70 15.42 -4.15
CA ARG A 40 13.17 15.47 -5.53
C ARG A 40 12.10 16.54 -5.67
N LEU A 41 12.49 17.73 -6.14
CA LEU A 41 11.53 18.82 -6.43
C LEU A 41 10.62 18.47 -7.60
N GLU A 42 11.15 17.74 -8.59
CA GLU A 42 10.47 17.30 -9.81
C GLU A 42 9.30 16.33 -9.55
N ASP A 43 9.11 15.85 -8.32
CA ASP A 43 7.91 15.10 -7.94
C ASP A 43 6.66 16.00 -8.10
N LEU A 44 6.77 17.31 -7.86
CA LEU A 44 5.66 18.26 -8.00
C LEU A 44 5.15 18.36 -9.43
N ASP A 45 6.06 18.33 -10.41
CA ASP A 45 5.71 18.28 -11.84
C ASP A 45 4.89 17.03 -12.17
N ARG A 46 5.28 15.88 -11.61
CA ARG A 46 4.54 14.62 -11.79
C ARG A 46 3.15 14.71 -11.18
N PHE A 47 3.03 15.33 -10.00
CA PHE A 47 1.75 15.50 -9.33
C PHE A 47 0.84 16.44 -10.12
N ALA A 48 1.36 17.58 -10.60
CA ALA A 48 0.62 18.51 -11.43
C ALA A 48 0.17 17.89 -12.76
N ALA A 49 1.00 17.04 -13.37
CA ALA A 49 0.65 16.33 -14.62
C ALA A 49 -0.55 15.39 -14.48
N LEU A 50 -0.92 14.98 -13.25
CA LEU A 50 -2.15 14.24 -13.00
C LEU A 50 -3.39 15.12 -13.25
N GLY A 51 -3.28 16.45 -13.10
CA GLY A 51 -4.40 17.39 -13.20
C GLY A 51 -5.09 17.67 -11.86
N ILE A 52 -4.47 17.31 -10.73
CA ILE A 52 -5.01 17.59 -9.39
C ILE A 52 -5.20 19.10 -9.16
N GLN A 53 -6.28 19.47 -8.49
CA GLN A 53 -6.61 20.88 -8.24
C GLN A 53 -5.85 21.45 -7.04
N ALA A 54 -5.52 20.62 -6.05
CA ALA A 54 -4.79 21.01 -4.86
C ALA A 54 -3.84 19.92 -4.38
N LEU A 55 -2.80 20.32 -3.66
CA LEU A 55 -1.84 19.41 -3.01
C LEU A 55 -1.77 19.74 -1.52
N ARG A 56 -1.98 18.73 -0.67
CA ARG A 56 -1.63 18.79 0.75
C ARG A 56 -0.10 18.84 0.88
N MET A 57 0.42 20.05 1.10
CA MET A 57 1.84 20.37 1.07
C MET A 57 2.35 20.60 2.50
N PRO A 58 3.31 19.81 2.99
CA PRO A 58 3.88 20.01 4.32
C PRO A 58 4.75 21.29 4.39
N VAL A 59 4.59 22.06 5.46
CA VAL A 59 5.53 23.08 5.95
C VAL A 59 5.75 22.78 7.42
N LEU A 60 6.43 21.66 7.68
CA LEU A 60 6.45 21.06 9.01
C LEU A 60 7.29 21.88 9.98
N TRP A 61 6.75 22.08 11.18
CA TRP A 61 7.45 22.79 12.25
C TRP A 61 8.74 22.05 12.63
N GLU A 62 8.66 20.73 12.72
CA GLU A 62 9.76 19.81 13.03
C GLU A 62 10.93 19.93 12.06
N GLN A 63 10.65 20.23 10.78
CA GLN A 63 11.66 20.36 9.74
C GLN A 63 12.19 21.78 9.63
N THR A 64 11.33 22.78 9.85
CA THR A 64 11.66 24.21 9.67
C THR A 64 12.43 24.78 10.86
N ALA A 65 12.17 24.27 12.07
CA ALA A 65 12.87 24.68 13.30
C ALA A 65 13.10 23.47 14.23
N PRO A 66 13.94 22.50 13.85
CA PRO A 66 14.10 21.24 14.58
C PRO A 66 14.66 21.41 16.00
N ASP A 67 15.61 22.33 16.19
CA ASP A 67 16.42 22.43 17.40
C ASP A 67 16.22 23.74 18.19
N ARG A 68 15.81 24.83 17.53
CA ARG A 68 15.63 26.14 18.17
C ARG A 68 14.48 26.94 17.53
N PRO A 69 13.56 27.52 18.32
CA PRO A 69 12.40 28.24 17.78
C PRO A 69 12.77 29.57 17.09
N GLU A 70 13.92 30.17 17.39
CA GLU A 70 14.33 31.46 16.81
C GLU A 70 14.92 31.33 15.39
N ARG A 71 15.25 30.11 14.96
CA ARG A 71 15.90 29.85 13.67
C ARG A 71 14.95 29.07 12.76
N LEU A 72 14.20 29.80 11.95
CA LEU A 72 13.31 29.26 10.93
C LEU A 72 14.06 29.11 9.60
N ASP A 73 14.10 27.89 9.05
CA ASP A 73 14.62 27.61 7.70
C ASP A 73 13.51 27.16 6.76
N PHE A 74 12.93 28.13 6.04
CA PHE A 74 11.91 27.87 5.03
C PHE A 74 12.48 27.43 3.68
N GLY A 75 13.81 27.32 3.50
CA GLY A 75 14.41 27.13 2.18
C GLY A 75 13.90 25.89 1.43
N TRP A 76 13.61 24.81 2.17
CA TRP A 76 12.96 23.63 1.58
C TRP A 76 11.54 23.95 1.11
N ALA A 77 10.70 24.53 1.98
CA ALA A 77 9.30 24.84 1.68
C ALA A 77 9.16 25.90 0.57
N ASP A 78 10.02 26.91 0.58
CA ASP A 78 10.06 28.00 -0.41
C ASP A 78 10.12 27.45 -1.83
N ALA A 79 11.08 26.58 -2.11
CA ALA A 79 11.28 25.99 -3.43
C ALA A 79 10.05 25.19 -3.89
N ARG A 80 9.36 24.48 -2.97
CA ARG A 80 8.19 23.67 -3.33
C ARG A 80 6.93 24.51 -3.51
N ILE A 81 6.70 25.49 -2.64
CA ILE A 81 5.53 26.36 -2.70
C ILE A 81 5.60 27.28 -3.92
N GLU A 82 6.78 27.80 -4.25
CA GLU A 82 7.01 28.53 -5.49
C GLU A 82 6.74 27.64 -6.72
N ARG A 83 7.27 26.42 -6.74
CA ARG A 83 7.02 25.48 -7.84
C ARG A 83 5.53 25.13 -8.00
N LEU A 84 4.81 24.92 -6.90
CA LEU A 84 3.35 24.71 -6.95
C LEU A 84 2.60 25.90 -7.54
N ARG A 85 3.04 27.12 -7.21
CA ARG A 85 2.47 28.35 -7.77
C ARG A 85 2.68 28.43 -9.29
N GLU A 86 3.87 28.10 -9.77
CA GLU A 86 4.18 28.02 -11.21
C GLU A 86 3.34 26.96 -11.93
N LEU A 87 3.12 25.82 -11.28
CA LEU A 87 2.32 24.71 -11.78
C LEU A 87 0.80 24.94 -11.66
N ALA A 88 0.38 26.09 -11.09
CA ALA A 88 -1.02 26.41 -10.79
C ALA A 88 -1.76 25.36 -9.95
N VAL A 89 -1.05 24.66 -9.07
CA VAL A 89 -1.63 23.71 -8.11
C VAL A 89 -1.79 24.40 -6.76
N ARG A 90 -3.01 24.41 -6.20
CA ARG A 90 -3.29 25.10 -4.94
C ARG A 90 -2.67 24.34 -3.75
N PRO A 91 -1.80 24.97 -2.94
CA PRO A 91 -1.30 24.32 -1.73
C PRO A 91 -2.34 24.34 -0.61
N ILE A 92 -2.46 23.22 0.10
CA ILE A 92 -3.12 23.10 1.41
C ILE A 92 -2.00 22.86 2.43
N ILE A 93 -1.65 23.85 3.23
CA ILE A 93 -0.43 23.84 4.05
C ILE A 93 -0.65 23.10 5.36
N GLY A 94 0.13 22.04 5.60
CA GLY A 94 0.15 21.30 6.86
C GLY A 94 1.34 21.68 7.74
N LEU A 95 1.13 21.98 9.04
CA LEU A 95 2.22 22.44 9.92
C LEU A 95 2.76 21.34 10.85
N VAL A 96 1.93 20.37 11.23
CA VAL A 96 2.29 19.18 12.02
C VAL A 96 1.50 17.98 11.49
N HIS A 97 2.17 16.85 11.24
CA HIS A 97 1.53 15.64 10.73
C HIS A 97 1.95 14.42 11.57
N HIS A 98 1.08 13.97 12.48
CA HIS A 98 1.31 12.86 13.43
C HIS A 98 2.58 12.94 14.29
N GLY A 99 3.23 14.10 14.34
CA GLY A 99 4.43 14.37 15.13
C GLY A 99 4.12 14.96 16.52
N SER A 100 5.18 15.25 17.27
CA SER A 100 5.10 15.88 18.59
C SER A 100 5.67 17.30 18.62
N GLY A 101 5.81 17.92 17.45
CA GLY A 101 6.54 19.16 17.26
C GLY A 101 8.06 18.97 17.31
N PRO A 102 8.83 20.06 17.19
CA PRO A 102 10.29 20.04 17.28
C PRO A 102 10.82 19.43 18.57
N ARG A 103 12.13 19.10 18.59
CA ARG A 103 12.76 18.37 19.70
C ARG A 103 12.63 19.04 21.07
N TYR A 104 12.54 20.37 21.08
CA TYR A 104 12.44 21.18 22.29
C TYR A 104 11.02 21.29 22.87
N THR A 105 10.01 20.65 22.27
CA THR A 105 8.63 20.66 22.76
C THR A 105 8.00 19.26 22.71
N SER A 106 6.74 19.18 23.12
CA SER A 106 5.94 17.96 23.11
C SER A 106 4.46 18.25 23.06
N LEU A 107 3.64 17.24 22.74
CA LEU A 107 2.18 17.36 22.78
C LEU A 107 1.62 17.70 24.18
N VAL A 108 2.41 17.52 25.24
CA VAL A 108 2.01 17.83 26.63
C VAL A 108 2.72 19.04 27.22
N ASP A 109 3.56 19.70 26.42
CA ASP A 109 4.22 20.94 26.80
C ASP A 109 3.20 22.09 26.74
N PRO A 110 2.96 22.81 27.86
CA PRO A 110 2.06 23.96 27.87
C PRO A 110 2.39 25.00 26.80
N GLY A 111 3.67 25.15 26.42
CA GLY A 111 4.13 26.12 25.42
C GLY A 111 3.94 25.69 23.96
N PHE A 112 3.47 24.46 23.71
CA PHE A 112 3.28 23.94 22.35
C PHE A 112 2.27 24.78 21.56
N SER A 113 1.17 25.19 22.19
CA SER A 113 0.08 25.92 21.52
C SER A 113 0.53 27.29 21.00
N GLU A 114 1.19 28.06 21.86
CA GLU A 114 1.73 29.38 21.53
C GLU A 114 2.93 29.25 20.58
N GLY A 115 3.74 28.20 20.73
CA GLY A 115 4.84 27.88 19.83
C GLY A 115 4.37 27.63 18.40
N LEU A 116 3.37 26.76 18.22
CA LEU A 116 2.79 26.49 16.91
C LEU A 116 2.12 27.74 16.34
N ALA A 117 1.46 28.56 17.16
CA ALA A 117 0.85 29.80 16.69
C ALA A 117 1.88 30.82 16.17
N ARG A 118 3.03 30.96 16.84
CA ARG A 118 4.15 31.79 16.35
C ARG A 118 4.70 31.25 15.03
N PHE A 119 4.88 29.94 14.93
CA PHE A 119 5.33 29.31 13.69
C PHE A 119 4.33 29.51 12.54
N ALA A 120 3.05 29.31 12.81
CA ALA A 120 1.96 29.49 11.85
C ALA A 120 1.88 30.94 11.34
N ARG A 121 2.04 31.93 12.22
CA ARG A 121 2.15 33.34 11.82
C ARG A 121 3.31 33.57 10.87
N ALA A 122 4.51 33.07 11.21
CA ALA A 122 5.68 33.22 10.36
C ALA A 122 5.50 32.55 8.98
N ALA A 123 4.88 31.37 8.94
CA ALA A 123 4.52 30.71 7.69
C ALA A 123 3.49 31.52 6.87
N ALA A 124 2.49 32.11 7.51
CA ALA A 124 1.49 32.97 6.84
C ALA A 124 2.11 34.27 6.29
N GLU A 125 3.02 34.90 7.05
CA GLU A 125 3.78 36.08 6.61
C GLU A 125 4.71 35.74 5.43
N ARG A 126 5.27 34.53 5.42
CA ARG A 126 6.10 34.02 4.32
C ARG A 126 5.29 33.72 3.06
N TYR A 127 4.07 33.18 3.21
CA TYR A 127 3.21 32.75 2.11
C TYR A 127 1.81 33.42 2.14
N PRO A 128 1.72 34.76 2.00
CA PRO A 128 0.48 35.52 2.25
C PRO A 128 -0.65 35.25 1.24
N TRP A 129 -0.36 34.53 0.17
CA TRP A 129 -1.32 34.17 -0.87
C TRP A 129 -2.01 32.82 -0.63
N VAL A 130 -1.50 32.00 0.28
CA VAL A 130 -2.04 30.67 0.61
C VAL A 130 -3.30 30.81 1.46
N THR A 131 -4.39 30.21 1.00
CA THR A 131 -5.69 30.31 1.67
C THR A 131 -6.09 29.08 2.47
N ASP A 132 -5.47 27.93 2.28
CA ASP A 132 -5.92 26.66 2.88
C ASP A 132 -4.87 26.06 3.79
N TRP A 133 -5.28 25.76 5.02
CA TRP A 133 -4.38 25.38 6.11
C TRP A 133 -4.93 24.21 6.92
N THR A 134 -4.05 23.28 7.28
CA THR A 134 -4.28 22.18 8.21
C THR A 134 -3.19 22.23 9.29
N PRO A 135 -3.34 23.06 10.34
CA PRO A 135 -2.28 23.24 11.33
C PRO A 135 -1.80 21.92 11.96
N VAL A 136 -2.72 21.02 12.32
CA VAL A 136 -2.39 19.70 12.88
C VAL A 136 -3.24 18.63 12.20
N ASN A 137 -2.61 17.58 11.67
CA ASN A 137 -3.31 16.40 11.14
C ASN A 137 -3.78 15.49 12.27
N GLU A 138 -5.05 15.08 12.24
CA GLU A 138 -5.63 14.07 13.15
C GLU A 138 -5.20 14.20 14.63
N PRO A 139 -5.54 15.31 15.30
CA PRO A 139 -5.11 15.56 16.68
C PRO A 139 -5.64 14.51 17.67
N LEU A 140 -6.82 13.92 17.44
CA LEU A 140 -7.36 12.87 18.30
C LEU A 140 -6.62 11.56 18.12
N THR A 141 -6.42 11.09 16.89
CA THR A 141 -5.62 9.88 16.61
C THR A 141 -4.23 10.01 17.24
N THR A 142 -3.57 11.14 16.99
CA THR A 142 -2.23 11.42 17.52
C THR A 142 -2.21 11.43 19.05
N ALA A 143 -3.20 12.05 19.70
CA ALA A 143 -3.32 12.04 21.16
C ALA A 143 -3.53 10.62 21.72
N ARG A 144 -4.34 9.77 21.06
CA ARG A 144 -4.57 8.38 21.48
C ARG A 144 -3.27 7.57 21.42
N PHE A 145 -2.57 7.62 20.28
CA PHE A 145 -1.34 6.87 20.09
C PHE A 145 -0.21 7.36 21.00
N SER A 146 -0.17 8.65 21.31
CA SER A 146 0.88 9.24 22.14
C SER A 146 0.59 9.17 23.64
N GLY A 147 -0.67 9.23 24.05
CA GLY A 147 -1.07 9.39 25.45
C GLY A 147 -1.85 8.22 26.05
N LEU A 148 -2.68 7.51 25.28
CA LEU A 148 -3.39 6.32 25.77
C LEU A 148 -2.59 5.04 25.55
N TYR A 149 -2.01 4.87 24.36
CA TYR A 149 -1.36 3.62 23.96
C TYR A 149 0.16 3.68 24.11
N GLY A 150 0.72 4.88 24.11
CA GLY A 150 2.14 5.15 24.29
C GLY A 150 3.03 4.62 23.18
N HIS A 151 2.48 4.48 21.96
CA HIS A 151 3.23 4.10 20.77
C HIS A 151 4.14 5.23 20.30
N TRP A 152 3.64 6.46 20.35
CA TRP A 152 4.35 7.66 19.89
C TRP A 152 4.71 8.56 21.06
N TYR A 153 5.71 9.43 20.86
CA TYR A 153 6.14 10.37 21.88
C TYR A 153 4.99 11.30 22.33
N PRO A 154 4.80 11.56 23.64
CA PRO A 154 5.71 11.30 24.76
C PRO A 154 5.55 9.93 25.45
N HIS A 155 4.91 8.96 24.81
CA HIS A 155 4.73 7.59 25.32
C HIS A 155 3.91 7.49 26.61
N GLY A 156 2.94 8.39 26.80
CA GLY A 156 1.94 8.26 27.85
C GLY A 156 1.11 7.00 27.69
N ARG A 157 0.66 6.44 28.81
CA ARG A 157 -0.21 5.25 28.84
C ARG A 157 -1.37 5.44 29.82
N ASP A 158 -1.88 6.66 29.86
CA ASP A 158 -2.85 7.07 30.86
C ASP A 158 -3.80 8.15 30.32
N PRO A 159 -5.03 8.22 30.86
CA PRO A 159 -6.02 9.17 30.37
C PRO A 159 -5.62 10.64 30.52
N ARG A 160 -4.78 10.99 31.50
CA ARG A 160 -4.37 12.37 31.74
C ARG A 160 -3.44 12.85 30.64
N THR A 161 -2.43 12.06 30.29
CA THR A 161 -1.52 12.38 29.18
C THR A 161 -2.29 12.53 27.86
N PHE A 162 -3.26 11.64 27.61
CA PHE A 162 -4.17 11.77 26.46
C PHE A 162 -4.93 13.09 26.42
N VAL A 163 -5.62 13.44 27.51
CA VAL A 163 -6.40 14.69 27.58
C VAL A 163 -5.51 15.91 27.41
N ARG A 164 -4.32 15.93 28.03
CA ARG A 164 -3.34 17.02 27.83
C ARG A 164 -2.97 17.16 26.36
N ALA A 165 -2.57 16.06 25.72
CA ALA A 165 -2.18 16.05 24.31
C ALA A 165 -3.31 16.51 23.39
N LEU A 166 -4.54 16.07 23.63
CA LEU A 166 -5.69 16.46 22.81
C LEU A 166 -6.03 17.95 22.95
N LEU A 167 -6.15 18.44 24.19
CA LEU A 167 -6.55 19.84 24.43
C LEU A 167 -5.46 20.81 23.95
N ILE A 168 -4.18 20.49 24.17
CA ILE A 168 -3.06 21.30 23.68
C ILE A 168 -3.07 21.36 22.15
N GLN A 169 -3.24 20.23 21.46
CA GLN A 169 -3.30 20.24 19.99
C GLN A 169 -4.51 21.03 19.46
N CYS A 170 -5.70 20.84 20.03
CA CYS A 170 -6.90 21.59 19.62
C CYS A 170 -6.75 23.10 19.87
N ARG A 171 -6.13 23.47 21.00
CA ARG A 171 -5.82 24.87 21.31
C ARG A 171 -4.78 25.44 20.34
N ALA A 172 -3.75 24.65 20.02
CA ALA A 172 -2.73 25.01 19.05
C ALA A 172 -3.31 25.27 17.65
N ILE A 173 -4.26 24.45 17.20
CA ILE A 173 -5.01 24.68 15.93
C ILE A 173 -5.73 26.02 15.97
N ALA A 174 -6.50 26.27 17.03
CA ALA A 174 -7.29 27.50 17.16
C ALA A 174 -6.39 28.76 17.23
N LEU A 175 -5.31 28.72 18.01
CA LEU A 175 -4.34 29.83 18.09
C LEU A 175 -3.57 30.02 16.78
N ALA A 176 -3.16 28.94 16.11
CA ALA A 176 -2.51 29.01 14.80
C ALA A 176 -3.43 29.67 13.77
N MET A 177 -4.70 29.28 13.71
CA MET A 177 -5.65 29.88 12.77
C MET A 177 -5.93 31.35 13.07
N ARG A 178 -5.94 31.78 14.34
CA ARG A 178 -6.02 33.21 14.69
C ARG A 178 -4.81 33.97 14.14
N ALA A 179 -3.62 33.48 14.42
CA ALA A 179 -2.37 34.08 13.94
C ALA A 179 -2.30 34.12 12.40
N ILE A 180 -2.71 33.05 11.73
CA ILE A 180 -2.79 33.02 10.26
C ILE A 180 -3.81 34.05 9.75
N ARG A 181 -5.00 34.15 10.36
CA ARG A 181 -6.06 35.07 9.92
C ARG A 181 -5.78 36.55 10.21
N GLU A 182 -4.92 36.86 11.19
CA GLU A 182 -4.38 38.22 11.35
C GLU A 182 -3.57 38.68 10.12
N VAL A 183 -2.88 37.75 9.47
CA VAL A 183 -2.05 38.01 8.28
C VAL A 183 -2.85 37.81 6.99
N ILE A 184 -3.68 36.78 6.94
CA ILE A 184 -4.48 36.34 5.78
C ILE A 184 -5.95 36.22 6.23
N PRO A 185 -6.73 37.32 6.25
CA PRO A 185 -8.10 37.32 6.77
C PRO A 185 -9.05 36.30 6.15
N ARG A 186 -8.76 35.87 4.92
CA ARG A 186 -9.53 34.87 4.15
C ARG A 186 -9.04 33.42 4.32
N ALA A 187 -8.11 33.15 5.24
CA ALA A 187 -7.58 31.81 5.45
C ALA A 187 -8.64 30.85 5.99
N ARG A 188 -8.73 29.68 5.36
CA ARG A 188 -9.63 28.59 5.66
C ARG A 188 -8.92 27.48 6.43
N LEU A 189 -9.56 27.01 7.49
CA LEU A 189 -9.17 25.81 8.24
C LEU A 189 -9.77 24.57 7.56
N ILE A 190 -8.91 23.71 7.03
CA ILE A 190 -9.24 22.35 6.64
C ILE A 190 -8.73 21.44 7.76
N GLN A 191 -9.60 21.04 8.67
CA GLN A 191 -9.21 20.19 9.81
C GLN A 191 -9.51 18.73 9.51
N THR A 192 -8.53 17.86 9.68
CA THR A 192 -8.65 16.42 9.41
C THR A 192 -8.78 15.62 10.71
N GLU A 193 -9.50 14.49 10.64
CA GLU A 193 -9.56 13.47 11.68
C GLU A 193 -9.90 12.08 11.10
N ASP A 194 -9.39 11.01 11.71
CA ASP A 194 -9.88 9.64 11.46
C ASP A 194 -11.22 9.44 12.20
N VAL A 195 -12.27 9.15 11.44
CA VAL A 195 -13.64 9.05 11.95
C VAL A 195 -14.23 7.65 11.80
N GLY A 196 -13.47 6.62 12.18
CA GLY A 196 -13.95 5.25 12.33
C GLY A 196 -15.19 5.12 13.24
N LYS A 197 -16.04 4.10 13.02
CA LYS A 197 -17.22 3.83 13.86
C LYS A 197 -17.03 2.54 14.65
N THR A 198 -17.45 2.55 15.90
CA THR A 198 -17.43 1.36 16.76
C THR A 198 -18.82 0.77 16.86
N THR A 199 -18.93 -0.52 16.59
CA THR A 199 -20.14 -1.33 16.81
C THR A 199 -19.86 -2.39 17.86
N SER A 200 -20.89 -3.05 18.38
CA SER A 200 -20.69 -4.08 19.40
C SER A 200 -21.85 -5.05 19.49
N THR A 201 -21.65 -6.11 20.29
CA THR A 201 -22.74 -6.88 20.90
C THR A 201 -23.61 -6.01 21.82
N PRO A 202 -24.84 -6.45 22.15
CA PRO A 202 -25.74 -5.68 23.03
C PRO A 202 -25.17 -5.35 24.41
N LEU A 203 -24.37 -6.24 25.02
CA LEU A 203 -23.78 -6.01 26.35
C LEU A 203 -22.83 -4.79 26.36
N LEU A 204 -22.13 -4.56 25.26
CA LEU A 204 -21.10 -3.55 25.12
C LEU A 204 -21.57 -2.27 24.42
N ALA A 205 -22.89 -2.13 24.19
CA ALA A 205 -23.47 -0.98 23.48
C ALA A 205 -23.06 0.37 24.10
N TYR A 206 -22.98 0.45 25.43
CA TYR A 206 -22.54 1.66 26.15
C TYR A 206 -21.08 2.03 25.84
N GLN A 207 -20.20 1.04 25.64
CA GLN A 207 -18.80 1.28 25.31
C GLN A 207 -18.67 1.70 23.85
N ALA A 208 -19.42 1.06 22.94
CA ALA A 208 -19.47 1.49 21.55
C ALA A 208 -19.99 2.93 21.41
N GLU A 209 -21.02 3.30 22.18
CA GLU A 209 -21.53 4.67 22.24
C GLU A 209 -20.48 5.66 22.75
N HIS A 210 -19.76 5.31 23.83
CA HIS A 210 -18.62 6.11 24.32
C HIS A 210 -17.58 6.38 23.23
N GLU A 211 -17.16 5.35 22.49
CA GLU A 211 -16.21 5.48 21.38
C GLU A 211 -16.77 6.32 20.22
N ASN A 212 -18.06 6.18 19.93
CA ASN A 212 -18.75 6.92 18.89
C ASN A 212 -18.98 8.41 19.24
N HIS A 213 -18.96 8.78 20.53
CA HIS A 213 -18.79 10.17 20.95
C HIS A 213 -17.33 10.61 20.82
N ARG A 214 -16.39 9.77 21.25
CA ARG A 214 -14.96 10.13 21.27
C ARG A 214 -14.41 10.44 19.89
N ARG A 215 -14.79 9.69 18.84
CA ARG A 215 -14.33 9.91 17.46
C ARG A 215 -14.59 11.31 16.90
N TRP A 216 -15.52 12.07 17.49
CA TRP A 216 -15.85 13.43 17.08
C TRP A 216 -15.15 14.51 17.92
N LEU A 217 -14.39 14.12 18.95
CA LEU A 217 -14.02 15.01 20.05
C LEU A 217 -13.15 16.20 19.63
N SER A 218 -12.22 16.04 18.69
CA SER A 218 -11.42 17.15 18.18
C SER A 218 -12.28 18.17 17.42
N PHE A 219 -13.22 17.72 16.59
CA PHE A 219 -14.18 18.59 15.93
C PHE A 219 -15.16 19.24 16.92
N ASP A 220 -15.64 18.49 17.92
CA ASP A 220 -16.53 19.02 18.95
C ASP A 220 -15.86 20.11 19.79
N LEU A 221 -14.58 19.94 20.15
CA LEU A 221 -13.79 20.98 20.82
C LEU A 221 -13.65 22.23 19.94
N LEU A 222 -13.21 22.07 18.69
CA LEU A 222 -13.00 23.21 17.79
C LEU A 222 -14.30 23.93 17.42
N THR A 223 -15.45 23.25 17.49
CA THR A 223 -16.76 23.84 17.22
C THR A 223 -17.48 24.34 18.48
N GLY A 224 -16.83 24.28 19.65
CA GLY A 224 -17.39 24.78 20.91
C GLY A 224 -18.55 23.94 21.46
N ARG A 225 -18.60 22.64 21.15
CA ARG A 225 -19.69 21.72 21.53
C ARG A 225 -19.41 20.89 22.77
N VAL A 226 -18.21 20.98 23.35
CA VAL A 226 -17.85 20.28 24.59
C VAL A 226 -18.18 21.16 25.79
N ASP A 227 -19.47 21.38 26.01
CA ASP A 227 -20.02 22.10 27.17
C ASP A 227 -20.40 21.11 28.30
N GLY A 228 -21.02 21.62 29.37
CA GLY A 228 -21.42 20.82 30.53
C GLY A 228 -22.42 19.70 30.23
N ASP A 229 -23.15 19.79 29.12
CA ASP A 229 -24.13 18.78 28.69
C ASP A 229 -23.50 17.73 27.75
N HIS A 230 -22.26 17.94 27.30
CA HIS A 230 -21.59 17.01 26.42
C HIS A 230 -21.32 15.65 27.13
N PRO A 231 -21.64 14.50 26.53
CA PRO A 231 -21.53 13.18 27.20
C PRO A 231 -20.14 12.83 27.73
N LEU A 232 -19.09 13.39 27.14
CA LEU A 232 -17.70 13.18 27.57
C LEU A 232 -17.19 14.24 28.57
N PHE A 233 -17.95 15.30 28.86
CA PHE A 233 -17.48 16.39 29.71
C PHE A 233 -17.10 15.93 31.13
N PRO A 234 -17.93 15.15 31.86
CA PRO A 234 -17.55 14.67 33.20
C PRO A 234 -16.31 13.78 33.17
N LEU A 235 -16.17 12.99 32.09
CA LEU A 235 -15.03 12.09 31.93
C LEU A 235 -13.74 12.85 31.65
N LEU A 236 -13.79 13.89 30.82
CA LEU A 236 -12.64 14.75 30.55
C LEU A 236 -12.15 15.43 31.82
N LEU A 237 -13.06 15.92 32.68
CA LEU A 237 -12.70 16.45 34.00
C LEU A 237 -12.05 15.37 34.88
N GLY A 238 -12.63 14.18 34.92
CA GLY A 238 -12.06 13.03 35.66
C GLY A 238 -10.69 12.60 35.15
N TRP A 239 -10.40 12.82 33.86
CA TRP A 239 -9.11 12.60 33.23
C TRP A 239 -8.16 13.80 33.33
N GLY A 240 -8.53 14.85 34.07
CA GLY A 240 -7.64 15.96 34.40
C GLY A 240 -7.76 17.16 33.47
N ALA A 241 -8.85 17.31 32.70
CA ALA A 241 -9.27 18.61 32.19
C ALA A 241 -9.69 19.54 33.32
N SER A 242 -9.33 20.82 33.25
CA SER A 242 -9.94 21.83 34.12
C SER A 242 -11.20 22.41 33.49
N PRO A 243 -12.20 22.85 34.28
CA PRO A 243 -13.39 23.51 33.74
C PRO A 243 -13.05 24.74 32.88
N ALA A 244 -12.03 25.51 33.25
CA ALA A 244 -11.58 26.68 32.50
C ALA A 244 -11.03 26.33 31.11
N GLU A 245 -10.32 25.23 30.98
CA GLU A 245 -9.80 24.78 29.67
C GLU A 245 -10.91 24.35 28.72
N LEU A 246 -11.94 23.66 29.24
CA LEU A 246 -13.08 23.25 28.42
C LEU A 246 -13.96 24.46 28.08
N ALA A 247 -14.19 25.36 29.04
CA ALA A 247 -14.93 26.60 28.83
C ALA A 247 -14.30 27.47 27.73
N TRP A 248 -12.96 27.53 27.67
CA TRP A 248 -12.25 28.26 26.62
C TRP A 248 -12.68 27.82 25.21
N PHE A 249 -12.85 26.53 24.93
CA PHE A 249 -13.28 26.08 23.60
C PHE A 249 -14.71 26.50 23.23
N VAL A 250 -15.58 26.67 24.22
CA VAL A 250 -16.96 27.15 24.05
C VAL A 250 -16.98 28.66 23.85
N GLU A 251 -16.18 29.39 24.60
CA GLU A 251 -16.06 30.86 24.54
C GLU A 251 -15.33 31.32 23.26
N GLU A 252 -14.35 30.53 22.81
CA GLU A 252 -13.37 30.90 21.80
C GLU A 252 -13.28 29.85 20.65
N PRO A 253 -14.42 29.43 20.04
CA PRO A 253 -14.43 28.33 19.07
C PRO A 253 -13.68 28.70 17.78
N CYS A 254 -13.09 27.68 17.15
CA CYS A 254 -12.43 27.80 15.85
C CYS A 254 -12.94 26.71 14.90
N PRO A 255 -14.21 26.81 14.46
CA PRO A 255 -14.82 25.74 13.68
C PRO A 255 -14.10 25.61 12.32
N PRO A 256 -13.91 24.37 11.82
CA PRO A 256 -13.33 24.16 10.49
C PRO A 256 -14.18 24.79 9.38
N ASP A 257 -13.53 25.35 8.38
CA ASP A 257 -14.19 25.78 7.14
C ASP A 257 -14.52 24.58 6.26
N ILE A 258 -13.69 23.53 6.30
CA ILE A 258 -13.94 22.21 5.70
C ILE A 258 -13.55 21.13 6.71
N LEU A 259 -14.42 20.15 6.94
CA LEU A 259 -14.07 18.94 7.68
C LEU A 259 -13.42 17.92 6.75
N GLY A 260 -12.15 17.60 7.00
CA GLY A 260 -11.43 16.50 6.38
C GLY A 260 -11.74 15.19 7.09
N ILE A 261 -12.36 14.27 6.38
CA ILE A 261 -12.76 12.95 6.86
C ILE A 261 -11.73 11.95 6.36
N ASN A 262 -10.88 11.47 7.26
CA ASN A 262 -10.03 10.31 7.02
C ASN A 262 -10.81 9.06 7.45
N TYR A 263 -10.76 8.02 6.61
CA TYR A 263 -11.48 6.77 6.86
C TYR A 263 -10.73 5.63 6.20
N TYR A 264 -10.26 4.70 7.04
CA TYR A 264 -9.57 3.50 6.63
C TYR A 264 -10.47 2.29 6.79
N ILE A 265 -10.20 1.26 5.99
CA ILE A 265 -10.97 0.01 5.96
C ILE A 265 -11.03 -0.70 7.32
N THR A 266 -10.01 -0.50 8.15
CA THR A 266 -9.87 -1.04 9.51
C THR A 266 -10.24 -0.04 10.61
N SER A 267 -10.63 1.20 10.26
CA SER A 267 -11.05 2.22 11.23
C SER A 267 -12.37 1.84 11.91
N GLU A 268 -13.24 1.07 11.26
CA GLU A 268 -14.44 0.55 11.93
C GLU A 268 -14.09 -0.63 12.84
N ARG A 269 -14.57 -0.57 14.08
CA ARG A 269 -14.25 -1.52 15.15
C ARG A 269 -15.51 -2.28 15.59
N PHE A 270 -15.31 -3.50 16.08
CA PHE A 270 -16.35 -4.32 16.68
C PHE A 270 -15.90 -4.82 18.05
N LEU A 271 -16.73 -4.56 19.08
CA LEU A 271 -16.49 -5.00 20.44
C LEU A 271 -17.36 -6.21 20.79
N ASP A 272 -16.75 -7.26 21.33
CA ASP A 272 -17.42 -8.51 21.67
C ASP A 272 -16.91 -9.11 22.98
N GLU A 273 -17.80 -9.44 23.91
CA GLU A 273 -17.47 -10.03 25.21
C GLU A 273 -17.02 -11.49 25.11
N ARG A 274 -17.25 -12.16 23.98
CA ARG A 274 -16.93 -13.59 23.79
C ARG A 274 -15.47 -13.79 23.40
N LEU A 275 -14.57 -13.46 24.33
CA LEU A 275 -13.10 -13.51 24.17
C LEU A 275 -12.59 -14.78 23.51
N ALA A 276 -13.15 -15.95 23.84
CA ALA A 276 -12.74 -17.24 23.28
C ALA A 276 -12.91 -17.35 21.74
N SER A 277 -13.69 -16.46 21.13
CA SER A 277 -13.88 -16.40 19.67
C SER A 277 -12.78 -15.60 18.95
N TYR A 278 -11.90 -14.96 19.71
CA TYR A 278 -10.91 -14.00 19.21
C TYR A 278 -9.52 -14.29 19.78
N PRO A 279 -8.45 -13.93 19.05
CA PRO A 279 -7.08 -14.15 19.50
C PRO A 279 -6.74 -13.25 20.71
N ALA A 280 -5.87 -13.74 21.60
CA ALA A 280 -5.53 -13.07 22.86
C ALA A 280 -5.01 -11.63 22.71
N TRP A 281 -4.32 -11.32 21.60
CA TRP A 281 -3.81 -9.96 21.35
C TRP A 281 -4.93 -8.92 21.11
N SER A 282 -6.15 -9.36 20.81
CA SER A 282 -7.31 -8.48 20.64
C SER A 282 -8.07 -8.24 21.95
N HIS A 283 -7.73 -8.96 23.03
CA HIS A 283 -8.44 -8.88 24.30
C HIS A 283 -8.05 -7.62 25.06
N GLY A 284 -9.05 -6.89 25.53
CA GLY A 284 -8.90 -5.70 26.35
C GLY A 284 -10.05 -5.54 27.34
N GLY A 285 -10.26 -4.32 27.82
CA GLY A 285 -11.35 -4.00 28.72
C GLY A 285 -11.36 -2.54 29.15
N ASN A 286 -12.47 -2.11 29.74
CA ASN A 286 -12.66 -0.76 30.28
C ASN A 286 -12.79 -0.74 31.82
N GLY A 287 -12.37 -1.81 32.50
CA GLY A 287 -12.56 -1.99 33.94
C GLY A 287 -13.98 -2.40 34.37
N LYS A 288 -14.99 -2.27 33.49
CA LYS A 288 -16.36 -2.76 33.72
C LYS A 288 -16.59 -4.12 33.05
N HIS A 289 -16.16 -4.28 31.81
CA HIS A 289 -16.19 -5.55 31.08
C HIS A 289 -14.86 -5.78 30.36
N ALA A 290 -14.51 -7.06 30.22
CA ALA A 290 -13.48 -7.52 29.29
C ALA A 290 -14.13 -7.85 27.93
N TYR A 291 -13.45 -7.50 26.84
CA TYR A 291 -13.95 -7.70 25.49
C TYR A 291 -12.81 -7.76 24.48
N ALA A 292 -13.08 -8.38 23.33
CA ALA A 292 -12.22 -8.31 22.17
C ALA A 292 -12.52 -7.01 21.40
N ASP A 293 -11.49 -6.30 20.97
CA ASP A 293 -11.59 -5.19 20.04
C ASP A 293 -10.93 -5.61 18.71
N VAL A 294 -11.74 -5.77 17.67
CA VAL A 294 -11.30 -6.24 16.34
C VAL A 294 -11.83 -5.34 15.23
N GLU A 295 -11.23 -5.44 14.05
CA GLU A 295 -11.70 -4.73 12.86
C GLU A 295 -13.10 -5.22 12.47
N ALA A 296 -14.07 -4.33 12.36
CA ALA A 296 -15.45 -4.69 12.01
C ALA A 296 -15.53 -5.43 10.67
N VAL A 297 -14.70 -5.03 9.69
CA VAL A 297 -14.61 -5.69 8.37
C VAL A 297 -14.27 -7.18 8.47
N ARG A 298 -13.64 -7.63 9.56
CA ARG A 298 -13.23 -9.02 9.81
C ARG A 298 -14.21 -9.82 10.65
N ALA A 299 -15.13 -9.16 11.36
CA ALA A 299 -16.03 -9.78 12.34
C ALA A 299 -17.52 -9.66 11.99
N VAL A 300 -17.92 -8.61 11.26
CA VAL A 300 -19.33 -8.26 11.03
C VAL A 300 -19.80 -8.74 9.66
N ALA A 301 -20.73 -9.70 9.65
CA ALA A 301 -21.26 -10.31 8.42
C ALA A 301 -21.96 -9.29 7.51
N GLY A 302 -22.63 -8.30 8.09
CA GLY A 302 -23.27 -7.19 7.37
C GLY A 302 -22.30 -6.23 6.66
N GLY A 303 -20.99 -6.34 6.92
CA GLY A 303 -19.97 -5.46 6.37
C GLY A 303 -19.75 -4.19 7.19
N ILE A 304 -19.08 -3.21 6.57
CA ILE A 304 -18.78 -1.88 7.12
C ILE A 304 -19.64 -0.82 6.42
N ASP A 305 -19.91 0.28 7.12
CA ASP A 305 -20.76 1.37 6.63
C ASP A 305 -20.12 2.11 5.43
N GLY A 306 -18.80 2.33 5.48
CA GLY A 306 -18.02 2.93 4.40
C GLY A 306 -18.00 4.47 4.36
N HIS A 307 -17.31 5.04 3.37
CA HIS A 307 -17.07 6.48 3.23
C HIS A 307 -18.34 7.34 3.23
N ARG A 308 -19.40 6.90 2.52
CA ARG A 308 -20.63 7.69 2.36
C ARG A 308 -21.28 7.98 3.71
N ALA A 309 -21.36 6.96 4.57
CA ALA A 309 -21.96 7.11 5.89
C ALA A 309 -21.18 8.10 6.75
N ARG A 310 -19.84 8.06 6.72
CA ARG A 310 -18.99 9.01 7.46
C ARG A 310 -19.15 10.44 6.97
N LEU A 311 -19.19 10.66 5.66
CA LEU A 311 -19.45 11.97 5.07
C LEU A 311 -20.83 12.51 5.48
N GLN A 312 -21.86 11.67 5.43
CA GLN A 312 -23.22 12.07 5.79
C GLN A 312 -23.34 12.37 7.29
N GLU A 313 -22.78 11.53 8.15
CA GLU A 313 -22.75 11.76 9.61
C GLU A 313 -22.06 13.08 9.95
N ALA A 314 -20.92 13.38 9.33
CA ALA A 314 -20.22 14.66 9.51
C ALA A 314 -21.05 15.86 9.01
N TRP A 315 -21.63 15.75 7.81
CA TRP A 315 -22.48 16.78 7.24
C TRP A 315 -23.71 17.05 8.10
N ASP A 316 -24.42 16.02 8.55
CA ASP A 316 -25.63 16.17 9.36
C ASP A 316 -25.32 16.72 10.76
N ARG A 317 -24.17 16.33 11.34
CA ARG A 317 -23.74 16.80 12.66
C ARG A 317 -23.32 18.27 12.63
N TYR A 318 -22.53 18.70 11.65
CA TYR A 318 -21.88 20.02 11.66
C TYR A 318 -22.43 21.03 10.66
N ARG A 319 -23.15 20.58 9.62
CA ARG A 319 -23.69 21.40 8.52
C ARG A 319 -22.63 22.32 7.89
N ARG A 320 -21.45 21.74 7.66
CA ARG A 320 -20.25 22.39 7.10
C ARG A 320 -19.67 21.55 5.97
N PRO A 321 -19.01 22.17 4.97
CA PRO A 321 -18.42 21.43 3.86
C PRO A 321 -17.51 20.31 4.35
N VAL A 322 -17.53 19.18 3.65
CA VAL A 322 -16.73 17.99 3.97
C VAL A 322 -15.82 17.62 2.79
N ALA A 323 -14.70 16.98 3.06
CA ALA A 323 -13.82 16.39 2.06
C ALA A 323 -13.28 15.05 2.57
N ILE A 324 -13.03 14.10 1.67
CA ILE A 324 -12.23 12.94 2.04
C ILE A 324 -10.76 13.36 1.93
N SER A 325 -10.10 13.58 3.06
CA SER A 325 -8.75 14.17 3.10
C SER A 325 -7.61 13.17 2.90
N GLU A 326 -7.90 11.87 3.04
CA GLU A 326 -6.96 10.76 2.77
C GLU A 326 -7.73 9.52 2.28
N VAL A 327 -7.25 8.90 1.19
CA VAL A 327 -7.77 7.62 0.66
C VAL A 327 -6.62 6.72 0.25
N HIS A 328 -6.15 5.89 1.18
CA HIS A 328 -5.13 4.88 0.94
C HIS A 328 -5.63 3.48 1.29
N LEU A 329 -5.11 2.49 0.59
CA LEU A 329 -5.22 1.10 0.99
C LEU A 329 -3.89 0.40 0.72
N GLY A 330 -3.28 -0.16 1.77
CA GLY A 330 -2.13 -1.05 1.61
C GLY A 330 -2.56 -2.35 0.94
N GLY A 331 -1.83 -2.78 -0.09
CA GLY A 331 -2.09 -4.06 -0.76
C GLY A 331 -1.88 -4.04 -2.28
N PRO A 332 -2.44 -5.04 -2.98
CA PRO A 332 -2.25 -5.20 -4.42
C PRO A 332 -3.03 -4.16 -5.24
N ARG A 333 -2.61 -3.94 -6.49
CA ARG A 333 -3.05 -2.81 -7.30
C ARG A 333 -4.57 -2.72 -7.51
N GLU A 334 -5.25 -3.83 -7.75
CA GLU A 334 -6.70 -3.87 -7.96
C GLU A 334 -7.48 -3.42 -6.72
N GLU A 335 -7.02 -3.77 -5.52
CA GLU A 335 -7.69 -3.38 -4.29
C GLU A 335 -7.52 -1.87 -4.04
N GLN A 336 -6.35 -1.31 -4.36
CA GLN A 336 -6.13 0.14 -4.33
C GLN A 336 -7.05 0.90 -5.30
N LEU A 337 -7.17 0.42 -6.54
CA LEU A 337 -8.08 0.98 -7.53
C LEU A 337 -9.54 0.92 -7.06
N ARG A 338 -9.98 -0.24 -6.55
CA ARG A 338 -11.35 -0.45 -6.04
C ARG A 338 -11.64 0.50 -4.87
N TRP A 339 -10.70 0.68 -3.94
CA TRP A 339 -10.87 1.54 -2.77
C TRP A 339 -11.02 3.02 -3.16
N LEU A 340 -10.13 3.52 -4.02
CA LEU A 340 -10.19 4.91 -4.47
C LEU A 340 -11.47 5.19 -5.29
N VAL A 341 -11.88 4.25 -6.16
CA VAL A 341 -13.16 4.37 -6.88
C VAL A 341 -14.36 4.33 -5.93
N GLU A 342 -14.34 3.47 -4.90
CA GLU A 342 -15.40 3.41 -3.90
C GLU A 342 -15.50 4.72 -3.11
N ALA A 343 -14.38 5.30 -2.69
CA ALA A 343 -14.34 6.60 -2.03
C ALA A 343 -14.89 7.74 -2.91
N PHE A 344 -14.47 7.79 -4.18
CA PHE A 344 -14.96 8.80 -5.12
C PHE A 344 -16.47 8.69 -5.37
N ARG A 345 -16.97 7.49 -5.64
CA ARG A 345 -18.41 7.25 -5.83
C ARG A 345 -19.21 7.52 -4.55
N ALA A 346 -18.65 7.23 -3.38
CA ALA A 346 -19.28 7.54 -2.10
C ALA A 346 -19.41 9.06 -1.87
N ALA A 347 -18.39 9.83 -2.25
CA ALA A 347 -18.43 11.29 -2.23
C ALA A 347 -19.52 11.84 -3.18
N GLU A 348 -19.57 11.36 -4.42
CA GLU A 348 -20.64 11.73 -5.37
C GLU A 348 -22.03 11.38 -4.83
N ALA A 349 -22.20 10.17 -4.29
CA ALA A 349 -23.47 9.73 -3.72
C ALA A 349 -23.90 10.55 -2.50
N ALA A 350 -22.95 10.99 -1.66
CA ALA A 350 -23.22 11.90 -0.55
C ALA A 350 -23.66 13.29 -1.05
N ARG A 351 -23.07 13.81 -2.14
CA ARG A 351 -23.53 15.05 -2.79
C ARG A 351 -24.96 14.95 -3.30
N VAL A 352 -25.29 13.84 -3.96
CA VAL A 352 -26.66 13.55 -4.40
C VAL A 352 -27.62 13.48 -3.22
N ALA A 353 -27.17 13.00 -2.06
CA ALA A 353 -27.95 12.98 -0.81
C ALA A 353 -28.01 14.34 -0.09
N GLY A 354 -27.39 15.39 -0.63
CA GLY A 354 -27.46 16.76 -0.10
C GLY A 354 -26.28 17.18 0.79
N ALA A 355 -25.24 16.37 0.93
CA ALA A 355 -24.01 16.77 1.62
C ALA A 355 -23.12 17.67 0.74
N ASP A 356 -22.53 18.72 1.32
CA ASP A 356 -21.58 19.58 0.60
C ASP A 356 -20.16 18.97 0.59
N VAL A 357 -19.95 17.96 -0.27
CA VAL A 357 -18.65 17.30 -0.43
C VAL A 357 -17.79 18.02 -1.47
N ARG A 358 -16.62 18.53 -1.05
CA ARG A 358 -15.74 19.38 -1.86
C ARG A 358 -14.66 18.62 -2.61
N ALA A 359 -14.09 17.58 -2.01
CA ALA A 359 -12.96 16.88 -2.61
C ALA A 359 -12.78 15.44 -2.13
N VAL A 360 -12.00 14.70 -2.91
CA VAL A 360 -11.40 13.41 -2.54
C VAL A 360 -9.90 13.49 -2.75
N THR A 361 -9.13 13.10 -1.74
CA THR A 361 -7.66 13.19 -1.78
C THR A 361 -7.05 11.84 -2.10
N ALA A 362 -6.31 11.76 -3.21
CA ALA A 362 -5.45 10.62 -3.50
C ALA A 362 -4.22 10.67 -2.57
N TRP A 363 -4.29 9.90 -1.49
CA TRP A 363 -3.24 9.77 -0.50
C TRP A 363 -2.82 8.30 -0.39
N SER A 364 -1.56 7.92 -0.36
CA SER A 364 -0.39 8.78 -0.58
C SER A 364 0.05 8.75 -2.04
N LEU A 365 0.41 9.92 -2.59
CA LEU A 365 0.96 10.04 -3.94
C LEU A 365 2.23 9.19 -4.13
N LEU A 366 3.10 9.11 -3.12
CA LEU A 366 4.36 8.37 -3.18
C LEU A 366 4.33 7.06 -2.38
N GLY A 367 3.17 6.68 -1.86
CA GLY A 367 3.02 5.56 -0.93
C GLY A 367 3.47 5.94 0.48
N CYS A 368 3.64 4.93 1.33
CA CYS A 368 4.02 5.13 2.72
C CYS A 368 4.88 3.96 3.23
N PHE A 369 5.63 4.20 4.30
CA PHE A 369 6.53 3.18 4.86
C PHE A 369 6.21 2.86 6.31
N ASP A 370 6.23 1.58 6.65
CA ASP A 370 6.13 1.02 8.01
C ASP A 370 4.87 1.39 8.80
N TRP A 371 3.80 1.83 8.14
CA TRP A 371 2.49 1.99 8.78
C TRP A 371 1.88 0.67 9.25
N SER A 372 2.31 -0.46 8.67
CA SER A 372 2.03 -1.80 9.19
C SER A 372 2.47 -2.02 10.64
N CYS A 373 3.39 -1.19 11.16
CA CYS A 373 3.75 -1.14 12.58
C CYS A 373 3.56 0.26 13.18
N LEU A 374 2.61 1.06 12.65
CA LEU A 374 2.31 2.42 13.11
C LEU A 374 3.54 3.34 13.15
N VAL A 375 4.51 3.14 12.26
CA VAL A 375 5.76 3.92 12.22
C VAL A 375 6.51 3.89 13.57
N THR A 376 6.42 2.76 14.28
CA THR A 376 7.14 2.54 15.56
C THR A 376 8.51 1.91 15.38
N GLU A 377 8.75 1.31 14.22
CA GLU A 377 9.98 0.64 13.86
C GLU A 377 10.30 0.91 12.39
N GLU A 378 11.58 0.87 12.02
CA GLU A 378 12.01 0.95 10.62
C GLU A 378 12.26 -0.45 10.06
N ARG A 379 11.21 -1.07 9.51
CA ARG A 379 11.28 -2.41 8.90
C ARG A 379 11.51 -2.35 7.39
N GLY A 380 11.35 -1.17 6.78
CA GLY A 380 11.48 -1.00 5.33
C GLY A 380 10.29 -1.56 4.55
N HIS A 381 9.16 -1.80 5.21
CA HIS A 381 7.93 -2.21 4.54
C HIS A 381 7.34 -1.02 3.80
N TYR A 382 7.24 -1.12 2.48
CA TYR A 382 6.72 -0.07 1.61
C TYR A 382 5.37 -0.45 1.03
N GLU A 383 4.38 0.41 1.18
CA GLU A 383 3.09 0.33 0.53
C GLU A 383 3.05 1.27 -0.69
N PRO A 384 2.89 0.75 -1.92
CA PRO A 384 2.92 1.58 -3.13
C PRO A 384 1.80 2.62 -3.16
N GLY A 385 2.12 3.83 -3.64
CA GLY A 385 1.14 4.89 -3.86
C GLY A 385 0.71 5.04 -5.31
N VAL A 386 0.26 6.26 -5.64
CA VAL A 386 -0.02 6.70 -7.01
C VAL A 386 1.22 6.55 -7.91
N PHE A 387 2.38 6.83 -7.33
CA PHE A 387 3.69 6.52 -7.87
C PHE A 387 4.42 5.53 -6.96
N ASP A 388 5.08 4.56 -7.58
CA ASP A 388 5.93 3.58 -6.92
C ASP A 388 7.38 4.10 -6.87
N VAL A 389 7.98 4.16 -5.69
CA VAL A 389 9.32 4.74 -5.48
C VAL A 389 10.44 3.70 -5.36
N ARG A 390 10.17 2.42 -5.63
CA ARG A 390 11.19 1.35 -5.58
C ARG A 390 12.16 1.32 -6.76
N GLY A 391 11.96 2.19 -7.74
CA GLY A 391 12.85 2.41 -8.88
C GLY A 391 13.78 3.61 -8.68
N PRO A 392 14.71 3.86 -9.63
CA PRO A 392 15.60 5.03 -9.58
C PRO A 392 14.85 6.37 -9.66
N ALA A 393 13.63 6.36 -10.20
CA ALA A 393 12.70 7.48 -10.19
C ALA A 393 11.28 6.97 -9.92
N PRO A 394 10.37 7.82 -9.37
CA PRO A 394 8.98 7.43 -9.15
C PRO A 394 8.30 7.00 -10.45
N ARG A 395 7.74 5.78 -10.46
CA ARG A 395 7.06 5.16 -11.60
C ARG A 395 5.55 5.31 -11.43
N SER A 396 4.86 5.76 -12.48
CA SER A 396 3.40 5.82 -12.49
C SER A 396 2.79 4.44 -12.36
N THR A 397 1.71 4.35 -11.58
CA THR A 397 0.96 3.11 -11.39
C THR A 397 -0.42 3.22 -12.04
N ALA A 398 -1.24 2.16 -11.97
CA ALA A 398 -2.63 2.27 -12.45
C ALA A 398 -3.43 3.36 -11.70
N LEU A 399 -3.07 3.66 -10.44
CA LEU A 399 -3.67 4.76 -9.69
C LEU A 399 -3.40 6.13 -10.33
N ALA A 400 -2.22 6.35 -10.94
CA ALA A 400 -1.92 7.61 -11.62
C ALA A 400 -2.91 7.87 -12.78
N ARG A 401 -3.24 6.83 -13.55
CA ARG A 401 -4.27 6.93 -14.60
C ARG A 401 -5.66 7.18 -14.03
N LEU A 402 -6.03 6.49 -12.94
CA LEU A 402 -7.30 6.69 -12.26
C LEU A 402 -7.43 8.12 -11.73
N VAL A 403 -6.48 8.58 -10.93
CA VAL A 403 -6.44 9.94 -10.36
C VAL A 403 -6.51 10.98 -11.48
N SER A 404 -5.78 10.76 -12.57
CA SER A 404 -5.76 11.69 -13.68
C SER A 404 -7.07 11.72 -14.48
N ALA A 405 -7.75 10.59 -14.63
CA ALA A 405 -9.09 10.54 -15.22
C ALA A 405 -10.11 11.27 -14.33
N LEU A 406 -10.13 10.95 -13.03
CA LEU A 406 -11.05 11.58 -12.06
C LEU A 406 -10.83 13.10 -11.98
N ALA A 407 -9.58 13.56 -11.98
CA ALA A 407 -9.26 14.99 -11.92
C ALA A 407 -9.76 15.77 -13.15
N ARG A 408 -9.87 15.11 -14.31
CA ARG A 408 -10.43 15.68 -15.55
C ARG A 408 -11.95 15.51 -15.67
N GLY A 409 -12.58 14.79 -14.74
CA GLY A 409 -13.99 14.40 -14.84
C GLY A 409 -14.26 13.28 -15.85
N ASP A 410 -13.22 12.56 -16.27
CA ASP A 410 -13.31 11.44 -17.20
C ASP A 410 -13.70 10.14 -16.47
N ARG A 411 -14.28 9.20 -17.21
CA ARG A 411 -14.50 7.84 -16.72
C ARG A 411 -13.19 7.06 -16.74
N PHE A 412 -12.96 6.28 -15.69
CA PHE A 412 -11.88 5.30 -15.65
C PHE A 412 -12.48 3.88 -15.66
N ASP A 413 -12.22 3.15 -16.74
CA ASP A 413 -12.65 1.77 -16.89
C ASP A 413 -11.42 0.84 -16.84
N HIS A 414 -11.49 -0.20 -16.00
CA HIS A 414 -10.48 -1.25 -15.95
C HIS A 414 -11.15 -2.58 -15.57
N PRO A 415 -10.81 -3.72 -16.20
CA PRO A 415 -11.44 -5.02 -15.93
C PRO A 415 -11.47 -5.42 -14.45
N VAL A 416 -10.44 -5.07 -13.69
CA VAL A 416 -10.34 -5.41 -12.26
C VAL A 416 -11.39 -4.75 -11.37
N LEU A 417 -12.02 -3.66 -11.84
CA LEU A 417 -13.08 -2.95 -11.13
C LEU A 417 -14.44 -3.67 -11.20
N ALA A 418 -14.58 -4.69 -12.06
CA ALA A 418 -15.81 -5.47 -12.20
C ALA A 418 -16.04 -6.43 -11.02
N SER A 419 -15.00 -6.73 -10.25
CA SER A 419 -15.08 -7.50 -9.01
C SER A 419 -15.03 -6.57 -7.80
N PRO A 420 -15.75 -6.91 -6.71
CA PRO A 420 -15.75 -6.09 -5.51
C PRO A 420 -14.42 -6.19 -4.75
N GLY A 421 -14.11 -5.17 -3.94
CA GLY A 421 -12.94 -5.20 -3.06
C GLY A 421 -13.04 -6.30 -2.00
N TRP A 422 -11.91 -6.77 -1.48
CA TRP A 422 -11.88 -7.87 -0.50
C TRP A 422 -12.76 -7.60 0.73
N TRP A 423 -12.93 -6.33 1.14
CA TRP A 423 -13.80 -5.93 2.26
C TRP A 423 -15.29 -6.14 2.02
N ARG A 424 -15.70 -6.43 0.79
CA ARG A 424 -17.07 -6.81 0.44
C ARG A 424 -17.22 -8.31 0.18
N ARG A 425 -16.11 -9.05 0.06
CA ARG A 425 -16.12 -10.49 -0.22
C ARG A 425 -16.26 -11.32 1.07
N PRO A 426 -16.86 -12.52 1.06
CA PRO A 426 -17.06 -13.32 2.27
C PRO A 426 -15.78 -13.76 2.97
N GLU A 427 -14.68 -13.98 2.22
CA GLU A 427 -13.40 -14.46 2.75
C GLU A 427 -12.73 -13.44 3.69
N ARG A 428 -13.28 -12.22 3.80
CA ARG A 428 -12.82 -11.23 4.75
C ARG A 428 -13.02 -11.65 6.20
N LEU A 429 -14.04 -12.47 6.49
CA LEU A 429 -14.42 -12.85 7.84
C LEU A 429 -13.40 -13.85 8.39
N THR A 430 -12.63 -13.42 9.39
CA THR A 430 -11.58 -14.25 10.02
C THR A 430 -12.03 -14.84 11.35
N TYR A 431 -13.09 -14.30 11.94
CA TYR A 431 -13.66 -14.74 13.21
C TYR A 431 -15.02 -15.40 12.96
N GLY A 432 -15.42 -16.35 13.80
CA GLY A 432 -16.77 -16.93 13.72
C GLY A 432 -17.83 -15.83 13.82
N PRO A 433 -18.86 -15.80 12.96
CA PRO A 433 -19.76 -14.65 12.86
C PRO A 433 -20.45 -14.39 14.20
N ALA A 434 -20.18 -13.20 14.75
CA ALA A 434 -20.84 -12.68 15.91
C ALA A 434 -22.28 -12.26 15.55
N ALA A 435 -23.19 -13.23 15.52
CA ALA A 435 -24.63 -13.11 15.26
C ALA A 435 -25.09 -13.11 13.79
N ALA A 436 -26.31 -13.65 13.65
CA ALA A 436 -27.00 -14.08 12.44
C ALA A 436 -27.58 -12.93 11.62
N VAL A 437 -26.74 -12.30 10.79
CA VAL A 437 -27.22 -11.53 9.63
C VAL A 437 -27.01 -12.41 8.41
N ALA A 438 -28.07 -12.61 7.62
CA ALA A 438 -27.98 -13.33 6.36
C ALA A 438 -26.80 -12.77 5.54
N PRO A 439 -25.93 -13.62 4.98
CA PRO A 439 -24.79 -13.14 4.20
C PRO A 439 -25.31 -12.19 3.12
N ALA A 440 -24.66 -11.03 2.99
CA ALA A 440 -24.89 -10.17 1.84
C ALA A 440 -24.71 -11.00 0.56
N PRO A 441 -25.53 -10.76 -0.49
CA PRO A 441 -25.52 -11.59 -1.69
C PRO A 441 -24.11 -11.71 -2.26
N GLU A 442 -23.77 -12.94 -2.68
CA GLU A 442 -22.48 -13.30 -3.27
C GLU A 442 -22.15 -12.40 -4.46
N ALA A 443 -21.31 -11.40 -4.26
CA ALA A 443 -20.68 -10.69 -5.36
C ALA A 443 -19.47 -11.52 -5.81
N ALA A 444 -19.73 -12.55 -6.63
CA ALA A 444 -18.68 -13.32 -7.28
C ALA A 444 -17.79 -12.40 -8.13
N ALA A 445 -16.53 -12.79 -8.32
CA ALA A 445 -15.64 -12.07 -9.22
C ALA A 445 -16.23 -12.09 -10.65
N ALA A 446 -16.69 -10.94 -11.12
CA ALA A 446 -17.29 -10.75 -12.43
C ALA A 446 -16.34 -9.97 -13.35
N GLY A 447 -16.51 -10.13 -14.66
CA GLY A 447 -15.72 -9.45 -15.70
C GLY A 447 -14.95 -10.40 -16.61
N PRO A 448 -14.29 -9.86 -17.65
CA PRO A 448 -13.46 -10.68 -18.55
C PRO A 448 -12.31 -11.32 -17.74
N PRO A 449 -11.91 -12.55 -18.05
CA PRO A 449 -10.90 -13.26 -17.27
C PRO A 449 -9.46 -12.91 -17.69
N ILE A 450 -8.52 -13.20 -16.81
CA ILE A 450 -7.12 -13.47 -17.19
C ILE A 450 -7.03 -14.93 -17.66
N LEU A 451 -6.57 -15.18 -18.88
CA LEU A 451 -6.28 -16.52 -19.37
C LEU A 451 -4.86 -16.94 -18.99
N ILE A 452 -4.71 -18.02 -18.23
CA ILE A 452 -3.43 -18.52 -17.74
C ILE A 452 -3.11 -19.84 -18.45
N THR A 453 -2.10 -19.83 -19.32
CA THR A 453 -1.62 -21.08 -19.96
C THR A 453 -0.76 -21.89 -19.01
N GLY A 454 -0.57 -23.18 -19.26
CA GLY A 454 0.31 -24.02 -18.43
C GLY A 454 -0.31 -24.42 -17.11
N ALA A 455 -1.62 -24.71 -17.09
CA ALA A 455 -2.43 -24.98 -15.90
C ALA A 455 -1.82 -25.97 -14.88
N LYS A 456 -1.03 -26.94 -15.36
CA LYS A 456 -0.39 -27.99 -14.53
C LYS A 456 1.01 -27.61 -14.03
N GLY A 457 1.58 -26.47 -14.44
CA GLY A 457 2.92 -26.03 -14.03
C GLY A 457 2.92 -25.26 -12.71
N THR A 458 4.11 -25.12 -12.10
CA THR A 458 4.32 -24.37 -10.83
C THR A 458 3.77 -22.95 -10.92
N LEU A 459 4.15 -22.20 -11.96
CA LEU A 459 3.68 -20.83 -12.16
C LEU A 459 2.18 -20.77 -12.48
N GLY A 460 1.67 -21.65 -13.36
CA GLY A 460 0.24 -21.65 -13.71
C GLY A 460 -0.67 -21.86 -12.49
N ARG A 461 -0.31 -22.79 -11.60
CA ARG A 461 -1.03 -23.00 -10.33
C ARG A 461 -0.88 -21.80 -9.38
N ALA A 462 0.31 -21.21 -9.29
CA ALA A 462 0.56 -20.04 -8.45
C ALA A 462 -0.25 -18.81 -8.90
N PHE A 463 -0.30 -18.54 -10.21
CA PHE A 463 -1.16 -17.49 -10.79
C PHE A 463 -2.63 -17.74 -10.51
N ALA A 464 -3.13 -18.96 -10.71
CA ALA A 464 -4.53 -19.29 -10.42
C ALA A 464 -4.87 -19.06 -8.93
N ARG A 465 -4.01 -19.55 -8.02
CA ARG A 465 -4.16 -19.36 -6.57
C ARG A 465 -4.22 -17.89 -6.20
N LEU A 466 -3.27 -17.09 -6.69
CA LEU A 466 -3.20 -15.66 -6.34
C LEU A 466 -4.26 -14.81 -7.05
N CYS A 467 -4.69 -15.17 -8.26
CA CYS A 467 -5.85 -14.53 -8.88
C CYS A 467 -7.12 -14.78 -8.06
N ALA A 468 -7.34 -16.01 -7.57
CA ALA A 468 -8.46 -16.32 -6.68
C ALA A 468 -8.41 -15.48 -5.39
N LEU A 469 -7.25 -15.43 -4.72
CA LEU A 469 -7.06 -14.64 -3.49
C LEU A 469 -7.34 -13.14 -3.74
N ARG A 470 -6.84 -12.61 -4.84
CA ARG A 470 -6.97 -11.20 -5.25
C ARG A 470 -8.33 -10.84 -5.85
N GLY A 471 -9.24 -11.82 -6.00
CA GLY A 471 -10.54 -11.59 -6.62
C GLY A 471 -10.40 -11.12 -8.07
N LEU A 472 -9.47 -11.72 -8.81
CA LEU A 472 -9.26 -11.51 -10.24
C LEU A 472 -9.92 -12.67 -11.00
N PRO A 473 -10.95 -12.40 -11.83
CA PRO A 473 -11.51 -13.42 -12.71
C PRO A 473 -10.41 -14.03 -13.58
N HIS A 474 -10.32 -15.36 -13.59
CA HIS A 474 -9.27 -16.05 -14.33
C HIS A 474 -9.74 -17.41 -14.86
N ARG A 475 -9.08 -17.88 -15.91
CA ARG A 475 -9.27 -19.23 -16.46
C ARG A 475 -7.91 -19.85 -16.71
N THR A 476 -7.66 -21.02 -16.13
CA THR A 476 -6.50 -21.83 -16.49
C THR A 476 -6.82 -22.69 -17.71
N ILE A 477 -5.82 -22.92 -18.57
CA ILE A 477 -5.97 -23.74 -19.77
C ILE A 477 -4.78 -24.69 -19.95
N GLY A 478 -5.10 -25.96 -20.23
CA GLY A 478 -4.12 -27.00 -20.51
C GLY A 478 -3.74 -27.06 -22.00
N ARG A 479 -2.65 -27.78 -22.31
CA ARG A 479 -2.20 -28.01 -23.70
C ARG A 479 -3.26 -28.68 -24.56
N ASP A 480 -4.05 -29.58 -23.97
CA ASP A 480 -5.10 -30.33 -24.67
C ASP A 480 -6.29 -29.44 -25.09
N GLU A 481 -6.50 -28.33 -24.37
CA GLU A 481 -7.55 -27.35 -24.68
C GLU A 481 -7.06 -26.21 -25.59
N MET A 482 -5.80 -25.80 -25.45
CA MET A 482 -5.15 -24.80 -26.29
C MET A 482 -3.65 -25.09 -26.43
N ASP A 483 -3.24 -25.43 -27.64
CA ASP A 483 -1.84 -25.56 -27.99
C ASP A 483 -1.29 -24.18 -28.36
N ILE A 484 -0.42 -23.64 -27.50
CA ILE A 484 0.10 -22.27 -27.67
C ILE A 484 0.87 -22.07 -28.98
N ALA A 485 1.35 -23.14 -29.61
CA ALA A 485 2.08 -23.10 -30.87
C ALA A 485 1.20 -23.31 -32.12
N ASP A 486 -0.10 -23.58 -31.96
CA ASP A 486 -1.07 -23.66 -33.05
C ASP A 486 -1.91 -22.38 -33.10
N PRO A 487 -1.73 -21.51 -34.13
CA PRO A 487 -2.49 -20.29 -34.29
C PRO A 487 -4.02 -20.52 -34.27
N ALA A 488 -4.52 -21.55 -34.95
CA ALA A 488 -5.95 -21.79 -35.02
C ALA A 488 -6.52 -22.21 -33.66
N SER A 489 -5.76 -22.96 -32.86
CA SER A 489 -6.12 -23.34 -31.50
C SER A 489 -6.20 -22.13 -30.57
N VAL A 490 -5.19 -21.24 -30.64
CA VAL A 490 -5.15 -20.01 -29.85
C VAL A 490 -6.31 -19.08 -30.21
N GLU A 491 -6.55 -18.81 -31.49
CA GLU A 491 -7.62 -17.93 -31.95
C GLU A 491 -8.99 -18.41 -31.45
N ARG A 492 -9.30 -19.71 -31.59
CA ARG A 492 -10.56 -20.31 -31.07
C ARG A 492 -10.71 -20.14 -29.56
N ALA A 493 -9.63 -20.33 -28.80
CA ALA A 493 -9.66 -20.21 -27.35
C ALA A 493 -9.87 -18.76 -26.90
N LEU A 494 -9.18 -17.80 -27.53
CA LEU A 494 -9.34 -16.38 -27.19
C LEU A 494 -10.71 -15.83 -27.60
N ASP A 495 -11.27 -16.25 -28.74
CA ASP A 495 -12.62 -15.84 -29.15
C ASP A 495 -13.69 -16.35 -28.20
N ARG A 496 -13.55 -17.60 -27.75
CA ARG A 496 -14.50 -18.22 -26.82
C ARG A 496 -14.45 -17.59 -25.42
N LEU A 497 -13.25 -17.28 -24.93
CA LEU A 497 -13.04 -16.88 -23.54
C LEU A 497 -12.98 -15.35 -23.34
N ALA A 498 -12.75 -14.59 -24.41
CA ALA A 498 -12.62 -13.13 -24.42
C ALA A 498 -11.79 -12.56 -23.24
N PRO A 499 -10.56 -13.05 -23.00
CA PRO A 499 -9.76 -12.58 -21.88
C PRO A 499 -9.24 -11.16 -22.13
N TRP A 500 -9.13 -10.34 -21.08
CA TRP A 500 -8.48 -9.03 -21.19
C TRP A 500 -6.95 -9.14 -21.12
N ALA A 501 -6.44 -10.25 -20.57
CA ALA A 501 -5.02 -10.56 -20.52
C ALA A 501 -4.75 -12.05 -20.66
N VAL A 502 -3.62 -12.38 -21.28
CA VAL A 502 -3.04 -13.73 -21.33
C VAL A 502 -1.75 -13.73 -20.52
N VAL A 503 -1.64 -14.64 -19.55
CA VAL A 503 -0.41 -14.93 -18.82
C VAL A 503 0.13 -16.26 -19.30
N ASN A 504 1.20 -16.21 -20.09
CA ASN A 504 1.82 -17.38 -20.66
C ASN A 504 2.81 -18.03 -19.67
N THR A 505 2.35 -19.03 -18.91
CA THR A 505 3.21 -19.84 -18.03
C THR A 505 3.59 -21.20 -18.60
N ALA A 506 3.12 -21.52 -19.81
CA ALA A 506 3.50 -22.70 -20.55
C ALA A 506 4.90 -22.56 -21.19
N GLY A 507 5.60 -23.68 -21.33
CA GLY A 507 6.91 -23.75 -21.96
C GLY A 507 7.70 -24.97 -21.55
N PHE A 508 8.82 -25.18 -22.23
CA PHE A 508 9.76 -26.27 -21.98
C PHE A 508 10.73 -25.85 -20.87
N VAL A 509 10.71 -26.49 -19.69
CA VAL A 509 11.46 -26.04 -18.50
C VAL A 509 12.70 -26.88 -18.14
N ARG A 510 12.83 -28.10 -18.69
CA ARG A 510 13.90 -29.04 -18.34
C ARG A 510 15.18 -28.72 -19.12
N VAL A 511 15.99 -27.82 -18.59
CA VAL A 511 17.11 -27.24 -19.36
C VAL A 511 18.11 -28.26 -19.91
N ASP A 512 18.48 -29.29 -19.17
CA ASP A 512 19.38 -30.35 -19.68
C ASP A 512 18.73 -31.23 -20.76
N GLU A 513 17.40 -31.39 -20.72
CA GLU A 513 16.65 -32.11 -21.75
C GLU A 513 16.51 -31.29 -23.03
N ALA A 514 16.56 -29.95 -22.93
CA ALA A 514 16.47 -29.06 -24.10
C ALA A 514 17.63 -29.28 -25.08
N GLU A 515 18.81 -29.69 -24.62
CA GLU A 515 19.94 -30.07 -25.48
C GLU A 515 19.64 -31.33 -26.31
N ARG A 516 18.75 -32.20 -25.83
CA ARG A 516 18.33 -33.43 -26.52
C ARG A 516 17.09 -33.23 -27.39
N GLU A 517 16.23 -32.28 -27.02
CA GLU A 517 14.97 -31.96 -27.71
C GLU A 517 14.90 -30.49 -28.19
N PRO A 518 15.86 -30.00 -28.99
CA PRO A 518 15.95 -28.58 -29.33
C PRO A 518 14.73 -28.05 -30.10
N HIS A 519 14.20 -28.82 -31.05
CA HIS A 519 13.02 -28.41 -31.83
C HIS A 519 11.76 -28.28 -30.97
N ARG A 520 11.57 -29.17 -29.99
CA ARG A 520 10.45 -29.08 -29.07
C ARG A 520 10.60 -27.88 -28.14
N CYS A 521 11.82 -27.67 -27.63
CA CYS A 521 12.13 -26.50 -26.81
C CYS A 521 11.85 -25.20 -27.58
N GLU A 522 12.28 -25.08 -28.83
CA GLU A 522 12.02 -23.92 -29.68
C GLU A 522 10.54 -23.73 -29.99
N ARG A 523 9.82 -24.80 -30.33
CA ARG A 523 8.37 -24.75 -30.57
C ARG A 523 7.61 -24.22 -29.36
N GLU A 524 7.91 -24.74 -28.16
CA GLU A 524 7.19 -24.38 -26.93
C GLU A 524 7.63 -23.02 -26.38
N ASN A 525 8.93 -22.72 -26.38
CA ASN A 525 9.46 -21.51 -25.75
C ASN A 525 9.57 -20.30 -26.69
N ALA A 526 9.68 -20.46 -28.01
CA ALA A 526 9.86 -19.34 -28.94
C ALA A 526 8.64 -19.15 -29.87
N LEU A 527 8.20 -20.21 -30.56
CA LEU A 527 7.05 -20.13 -31.47
C LEU A 527 5.74 -19.89 -30.70
N GLY A 528 5.51 -20.63 -29.62
CA GLY A 528 4.30 -20.50 -28.79
C GLY A 528 4.03 -19.06 -28.32
N PRO A 529 4.96 -18.40 -27.62
CA PRO A 529 4.79 -17.00 -27.22
C PRO A 529 4.57 -16.04 -28.39
N ALA A 530 5.22 -16.26 -29.54
CA ALA A 530 5.02 -15.44 -30.74
C ALA A 530 3.58 -15.55 -31.28
N VAL A 531 3.02 -16.76 -31.33
CA VAL A 531 1.62 -17.00 -31.71
C VAL A 531 0.66 -16.29 -30.75
N LEU A 532 0.90 -16.41 -29.43
CA LEU A 532 0.10 -15.70 -28.43
C LEU A 532 0.17 -14.17 -28.61
N ALA A 533 1.35 -13.61 -28.90
CA ALA A 533 1.53 -12.18 -29.15
C ALA A 533 0.73 -11.68 -30.36
N ILE A 534 0.71 -12.45 -31.45
CA ILE A 534 -0.10 -12.13 -32.65
C ILE A 534 -1.58 -12.10 -32.29
N ALA A 535 -2.06 -13.12 -31.59
CA ALA A 535 -3.47 -13.27 -31.25
C ALA A 535 -3.94 -12.21 -30.23
N CYS A 536 -3.08 -11.84 -29.27
CA CYS A 536 -3.33 -10.77 -28.31
C CYS A 536 -3.40 -9.40 -28.98
N ARG A 537 -2.45 -9.09 -29.88
CA ARG A 537 -2.44 -7.83 -30.63
C ARG A 537 -3.72 -7.60 -31.44
N ARG A 538 -4.28 -8.67 -32.03
CA ARG A 538 -5.55 -8.60 -32.80
C ARG A 538 -6.76 -8.24 -31.96
N ARG A 539 -6.71 -8.45 -30.64
CA ARG A 539 -7.83 -8.30 -29.70
C ARG A 539 -7.61 -7.20 -28.65
N ASP A 540 -6.52 -6.45 -28.76
CA ASP A 540 -6.06 -5.51 -27.71
C ASP A 540 -5.97 -6.17 -26.32
N ALA A 541 -5.67 -7.47 -26.28
CA ALA A 541 -5.45 -8.20 -25.03
C ALA A 541 -4.01 -8.00 -24.56
N ARG A 542 -3.80 -7.89 -23.25
CA ARG A 542 -2.45 -7.81 -22.68
C ARG A 542 -1.78 -9.19 -22.73
N LEU A 543 -0.46 -9.22 -22.89
CA LEU A 543 0.33 -10.45 -22.83
C LEU A 543 1.43 -10.32 -21.77
N VAL A 544 1.49 -11.30 -20.88
CA VAL A 544 2.64 -11.54 -20.00
C VAL A 544 3.32 -12.83 -20.44
N THR A 545 4.64 -12.82 -20.58
CA THR A 545 5.42 -14.05 -20.81
C THR A 545 6.70 -14.07 -20.01
N PHE A 546 7.23 -15.27 -19.75
CA PHE A 546 8.38 -15.48 -18.88
C PHE A 546 9.61 -15.95 -19.66
N SER A 547 10.71 -15.26 -19.38
CA SER A 547 12.06 -15.59 -19.79
C SER A 547 12.88 -16.06 -18.58
N ALA A 548 14.19 -16.19 -18.74
CA ALA A 548 15.08 -16.76 -17.75
C ALA A 548 16.39 -15.95 -17.63
N ASP A 549 17.04 -16.08 -16.48
CA ASP A 549 18.44 -15.68 -16.26
C ASP A 549 19.45 -16.38 -17.18
N LEU A 550 19.09 -17.57 -17.69
CA LEU A 550 19.89 -18.35 -18.65
C LEU A 550 19.98 -17.73 -20.06
N VAL A 551 19.37 -16.56 -20.28
CA VAL A 551 19.63 -15.75 -21.48
C VAL A 551 21.00 -15.08 -21.46
N PHE A 552 21.71 -15.10 -20.33
CA PHE A 552 23.04 -14.49 -20.17
C PHE A 552 24.18 -15.52 -20.24
N ASP A 553 25.38 -15.06 -20.61
CA ASP A 553 26.59 -15.88 -20.72
C ASP A 553 27.35 -16.05 -19.39
N GLY A 554 27.09 -15.16 -18.43
CA GLY A 554 27.77 -15.13 -17.15
C GLY A 554 29.17 -14.55 -17.17
N ALA A 555 29.50 -13.73 -18.17
CA ALA A 555 30.77 -13.02 -18.23
C ALA A 555 30.87 -11.85 -17.22
N GLN A 556 29.72 -11.29 -16.80
CA GLN A 556 29.70 -10.19 -15.82
C GLN A 556 30.01 -10.66 -14.39
N ARG A 557 30.44 -9.70 -13.56
CA ARG A 557 30.69 -9.87 -12.12
C ARG A 557 29.68 -9.12 -11.23
N SER A 558 28.74 -8.43 -11.86
CA SER A 558 27.65 -7.68 -11.23
C SER A 558 26.31 -8.22 -11.74
N PRO A 559 25.21 -8.05 -10.98
CA PRO A 559 23.89 -8.50 -11.42
C PRO A 559 23.50 -7.90 -12.78
N TYR A 560 22.97 -8.74 -13.67
CA TYR A 560 22.49 -8.30 -14.98
C TYR A 560 21.21 -7.46 -14.83
N VAL A 561 21.12 -6.37 -15.58
CA VAL A 561 19.94 -5.49 -15.68
C VAL A 561 19.27 -5.64 -17.05
N GLU A 562 18.07 -5.08 -17.22
CA GLU A 562 17.22 -5.30 -18.40
C GLU A 562 17.89 -4.88 -19.72
N THR A 563 18.79 -3.91 -19.67
CA THR A 563 19.52 -3.38 -20.84
C THR A 563 20.72 -4.23 -21.26
N ASP A 564 21.12 -5.22 -20.45
CA ASP A 564 22.22 -6.10 -20.82
C ASP A 564 21.84 -7.04 -21.99
N PRO A 565 22.79 -7.28 -22.93
CA PRO A 565 22.51 -8.10 -24.09
C PRO A 565 22.34 -9.58 -23.72
N ALA A 566 21.31 -10.21 -24.28
CA ALA A 566 21.13 -11.65 -24.19
C ALA A 566 22.23 -12.39 -25.01
N ARG A 567 22.97 -13.28 -24.36
CA ARG A 567 24.03 -14.13 -24.92
C ARG A 567 23.96 -15.55 -24.31
N PRO A 568 22.91 -16.33 -24.62
CA PRO A 568 22.70 -17.62 -23.96
C PRO A 568 23.74 -18.66 -24.34
N LEU A 569 24.15 -19.49 -23.36
CA LEU A 569 25.10 -20.58 -23.56
C LEU A 569 24.46 -21.90 -24.04
N ASN A 570 23.19 -22.14 -23.70
CA ASN A 570 22.49 -23.40 -23.92
C ASN A 570 21.22 -23.23 -24.77
N VAL A 571 20.66 -24.34 -25.26
CA VAL A 571 19.47 -24.35 -26.12
C VAL A 571 18.25 -23.71 -25.45
N TYR A 572 18.02 -23.99 -24.16
CA TYR A 572 16.91 -23.40 -23.41
C TYR A 572 17.01 -21.87 -23.36
N GLY A 573 18.17 -21.33 -22.99
CA GLY A 573 18.42 -19.89 -22.94
C GLY A 573 18.24 -19.23 -24.32
N ARG A 574 18.71 -19.89 -25.39
CA ARG A 574 18.51 -19.43 -26.77
C ARG A 574 17.04 -19.35 -27.15
N SER A 575 16.26 -20.38 -26.79
CA SER A 575 14.81 -20.39 -27.04
C SER A 575 14.10 -19.24 -26.33
N LYS A 576 14.48 -18.93 -25.07
CA LYS A 576 13.92 -17.83 -24.30
C LYS A 576 14.30 -16.47 -24.88
N ALA A 577 15.58 -16.24 -25.20
CA ALA A 577 16.02 -15.00 -25.84
C ALA A 577 15.32 -14.75 -27.20
N THR A 578 15.11 -15.82 -27.99
CA THR A 578 14.35 -15.75 -29.25
C THR A 578 12.89 -15.36 -29.00
N ALA A 579 12.29 -15.89 -27.93
CA ALA A 579 10.93 -15.52 -27.52
C ALA A 579 10.82 -14.03 -27.14
N GLU A 580 11.78 -13.51 -26.35
CA GLU A 580 11.83 -12.09 -25.97
C GLU A 580 11.80 -11.20 -27.22
N TRP A 581 12.66 -11.52 -28.20
CA TRP A 581 12.77 -10.76 -29.44
C TRP A 581 11.49 -10.85 -30.28
N ASN A 582 10.98 -12.06 -30.54
CA ASN A 582 9.77 -12.27 -31.33
C ASN A 582 8.55 -11.58 -30.71
N VAL A 583 8.33 -11.78 -29.40
CA VAL A 583 7.16 -11.22 -28.71
C VAL A 583 7.19 -9.70 -28.74
N LEU A 584 8.33 -9.07 -28.43
CA LEU A 584 8.43 -7.61 -28.41
C LEU A 584 8.42 -6.98 -29.80
N ALA A 585 8.89 -7.70 -30.84
CA ALA A 585 8.76 -7.26 -32.22
C ALA A 585 7.30 -7.29 -32.71
N ILE A 586 6.50 -8.23 -32.20
CA ILE A 586 5.09 -8.39 -32.57
C ILE A 586 4.19 -7.47 -31.74
N LEU A 587 4.35 -7.46 -30.42
CA LEU A 587 3.53 -6.74 -29.45
C LEU A 587 4.45 -5.98 -28.46
N PRO A 588 4.89 -4.75 -28.81
CA PRO A 588 5.76 -3.93 -27.95
C PRO A 588 5.17 -3.63 -26.56
N GLU A 589 3.85 -3.72 -26.40
CA GLU A 589 3.12 -3.55 -25.16
C GLU A 589 3.16 -4.78 -24.24
N ALA A 590 3.70 -5.92 -24.70
CA ALA A 590 3.79 -7.13 -23.90
C ALA A 590 4.75 -6.93 -22.71
N LEU A 591 4.41 -7.56 -21.58
CA LEU A 591 5.27 -7.66 -20.41
C LEU A 591 6.09 -8.95 -20.48
N VAL A 592 7.41 -8.82 -20.57
CA VAL A 592 8.34 -9.95 -20.60
C VAL A 592 9.11 -9.98 -19.27
N VAL A 593 8.86 -11.00 -18.45
CA VAL A 593 9.50 -11.14 -17.14
C VAL A 593 10.68 -12.09 -17.23
N ARG A 594 11.90 -11.57 -17.12
CA ARG A 594 13.08 -12.38 -16.81
C ARG A 594 13.10 -12.65 -15.32
N THR A 595 13.21 -13.92 -14.99
CA THR A 595 13.25 -14.42 -13.62
C THR A 595 14.28 -15.52 -13.53
N ALA A 596 14.63 -15.90 -12.32
CA ALA A 596 15.64 -16.91 -12.06
C ALA A 596 15.03 -18.11 -11.29
N ALA A 597 15.91 -18.96 -10.76
CA ALA A 597 15.58 -20.18 -10.04
C ALA A 597 14.38 -20.08 -9.08
N PHE A 598 13.27 -20.74 -9.41
CA PHE A 598 12.07 -20.73 -8.59
C PHE A 598 12.21 -21.53 -7.30
N PHE A 599 11.65 -20.98 -6.23
CA PHE A 599 11.28 -21.72 -5.03
C PHE A 599 9.96 -21.18 -4.47
N GLY A 600 9.23 -22.00 -3.74
CA GLY A 600 7.95 -21.59 -3.16
C GLY A 600 7.25 -22.74 -2.44
N PRO A 601 6.31 -22.46 -1.53
CA PRO A 601 5.71 -23.46 -0.66
C PRO A 601 4.63 -24.30 -1.36
N TRP A 602 4.18 -23.88 -2.56
CA TRP A 602 3.07 -24.51 -3.29
C TRP A 602 3.52 -25.58 -4.29
N ASP A 603 4.82 -25.84 -4.37
CA ASP A 603 5.39 -26.91 -5.18
C ASP A 603 6.68 -27.42 -4.54
N GLU A 604 6.66 -28.67 -4.06
CA GLU A 604 7.83 -29.26 -3.42
C GLU A 604 8.94 -29.65 -4.40
N ALA A 605 8.64 -29.68 -5.70
CA ALA A 605 9.60 -30.00 -6.76
C ALA A 605 10.49 -28.80 -7.12
N ASN A 606 11.10 -28.20 -6.10
CA ASN A 606 12.05 -27.10 -6.24
C ASN A 606 13.38 -27.40 -5.50
N PHE A 607 14.45 -26.67 -5.82
CA PHE A 607 15.79 -26.92 -5.27
C PHE A 607 15.81 -26.86 -3.73
N VAL A 608 15.19 -25.83 -3.14
CA VAL A 608 15.15 -25.65 -1.68
C VAL A 608 14.39 -26.79 -1.02
N GLY A 609 13.23 -27.18 -1.58
CA GLY A 609 12.46 -28.34 -1.13
C GLY A 609 13.26 -29.64 -1.20
N ALA A 610 13.99 -29.88 -2.31
CA ALA A 610 14.83 -31.06 -2.47
C ALA A 610 16.00 -31.09 -1.47
N ALA A 611 16.69 -29.96 -1.26
CA ALA A 611 17.79 -29.85 -0.31
C ALA A 611 17.32 -30.12 1.12
N LEU A 612 16.25 -29.46 1.57
CA LEU A 612 15.73 -29.64 2.93
C LEU A 612 15.22 -31.05 3.18
N ARG A 613 14.60 -31.69 2.18
CA ARG A 613 14.15 -33.08 2.28
C ARG A 613 15.34 -34.03 2.42
N ALA A 614 16.33 -33.95 1.53
CA ALA A 614 17.50 -34.80 1.58
C ALA A 614 18.27 -34.66 2.89
N LEU A 615 18.55 -33.42 3.31
CA LEU A 615 19.27 -33.14 4.57
C LEU A 615 18.48 -33.57 5.81
N GLY A 616 17.15 -33.35 5.82
CA GLY A 616 16.27 -33.79 6.91
C GLY A 616 16.20 -35.31 7.06
N GLU A 617 16.34 -36.04 5.95
CA GLU A 617 16.44 -37.50 5.92
C GLU A 617 17.88 -38.02 6.15
N GLY A 618 18.84 -37.14 6.43
CA GLY A 618 20.24 -37.50 6.65
C GLY A 618 21.01 -37.94 5.40
N ARG A 619 20.44 -37.72 4.20
CA ARG A 619 21.08 -38.03 2.90
C ARG A 619 22.03 -36.91 2.47
N SER A 620 23.10 -37.26 1.76
CA SER A 620 24.00 -36.28 1.17
C SER A 620 23.30 -35.48 0.07
N PHE A 621 23.49 -34.16 0.07
CA PHE A 621 22.98 -33.27 -0.98
C PHE A 621 24.14 -32.49 -1.60
N HIS A 622 24.34 -32.64 -2.91
CA HIS A 622 25.42 -31.97 -3.64
C HIS A 622 24.90 -30.68 -4.28
N ALA A 623 25.57 -29.56 -4.00
CA ALA A 623 25.18 -28.25 -4.52
C ALA A 623 26.39 -27.49 -5.08
N ALA A 624 26.18 -26.80 -6.20
CA ALA A 624 27.21 -25.99 -6.83
C ALA A 624 27.55 -24.77 -5.97
N ASP A 625 28.84 -24.51 -5.74
CA ASP A 625 29.31 -23.32 -5.00
C ASP A 625 29.95 -22.26 -5.90
N ASP A 626 30.16 -22.58 -7.19
CA ASP A 626 30.76 -21.73 -8.22
C ASP A 626 29.74 -21.19 -9.25
N VAL A 627 28.44 -21.40 -9.01
CA VAL A 627 27.34 -20.89 -9.83
C VAL A 627 26.49 -19.95 -8.99
N ILE A 628 26.53 -18.67 -9.35
CA ILE A 628 25.84 -17.59 -8.65
C ILE A 628 24.54 -17.23 -9.39
N VAL A 629 23.44 -17.26 -8.65
CA VAL A 629 22.07 -17.02 -9.12
C VAL A 629 21.36 -16.02 -8.21
N SER A 630 20.17 -15.56 -8.62
CA SER A 630 19.25 -14.77 -7.79
C SER A 630 17.93 -15.54 -7.59
N PRO A 631 17.80 -16.38 -6.55
CA PRO A 631 16.61 -17.20 -6.34
C PRO A 631 15.33 -16.36 -6.33
N THR A 632 14.25 -16.91 -6.86
CA THR A 632 12.99 -16.18 -7.01
C THR A 632 11.85 -16.91 -6.31
N TYR A 633 11.27 -16.23 -5.33
CA TYR A 633 10.14 -16.69 -4.55
C TYR A 633 8.85 -16.53 -5.37
N VAL A 634 8.25 -17.67 -5.72
CA VAL A 634 7.11 -17.73 -6.64
C VAL A 634 5.94 -16.85 -6.19
N PRO A 635 5.53 -16.82 -4.89
CA PRO A 635 4.47 -15.91 -4.45
C PRO A 635 4.77 -14.43 -4.77
N ASP A 636 5.97 -13.95 -4.48
CA ASP A 636 6.32 -12.54 -4.73
C ASP A 636 6.39 -12.22 -6.22
N LEU A 637 6.96 -13.13 -7.01
CA LEU A 637 7.03 -13.01 -8.46
C LEU A 637 5.64 -12.83 -9.07
N VAL A 638 4.68 -13.65 -8.66
CA VAL A 638 3.31 -13.60 -9.19
C VAL A 638 2.60 -12.33 -8.72
N HIS A 639 2.75 -11.93 -7.45
CA HIS A 639 2.19 -10.67 -6.95
C HIS A 639 2.70 -9.46 -7.76
N ALA A 640 4.02 -9.34 -7.89
CA ALA A 640 4.66 -8.26 -8.63
C ALA A 640 4.27 -8.27 -10.11
N THR A 641 4.22 -9.46 -10.75
CA THR A 641 3.83 -9.57 -12.16
C THR A 641 2.38 -9.11 -12.39
N LEU A 642 1.45 -9.48 -11.51
CA LEU A 642 0.05 -9.04 -11.59
C LEU A 642 -0.07 -7.51 -11.36
N ASP A 643 0.70 -6.94 -10.43
CA ASP A 643 0.72 -5.49 -10.23
C ASP A 643 1.25 -4.75 -11.46
N LEU A 644 2.35 -5.23 -12.07
CA LEU A 644 2.90 -4.67 -13.30
C LEU A 644 1.93 -4.80 -14.49
N LEU A 645 1.23 -5.93 -14.60
CA LEU A 645 0.19 -6.13 -15.60
C LEU A 645 -0.94 -5.11 -15.46
N ILE A 646 -1.44 -4.87 -14.24
CA ILE A 646 -2.50 -3.90 -13.96
C ILE A 646 -2.00 -2.46 -14.14
N ASP A 647 -0.74 -2.20 -13.75
CA ASP A 647 -0.06 -0.93 -14.01
C ASP A 647 0.14 -0.68 -15.52
N GLY A 648 -0.05 -1.68 -16.38
CA GLY A 648 0.13 -1.54 -17.83
C GLY A 648 1.60 -1.42 -18.23
N GLU A 649 2.49 -1.99 -17.43
CA GLU A 649 3.91 -2.06 -17.73
C GLU A 649 4.18 -2.97 -18.92
N ARG A 650 5.23 -2.63 -19.67
CA ARG A 650 5.61 -3.27 -20.93
C ARG A 650 7.11 -3.46 -21.03
N GLY A 651 7.55 -4.26 -22.00
CA GLY A 651 8.95 -4.57 -22.24
C GLY A 651 9.51 -5.58 -21.24
N ILE A 652 10.84 -5.67 -21.20
CA ILE A 652 11.55 -6.58 -20.30
C ILE A 652 11.57 -6.00 -18.88
N TRP A 653 11.29 -6.86 -17.90
CA TRP A 653 11.45 -6.63 -16.47
C TRP A 653 12.21 -7.78 -15.84
N HIS A 654 13.16 -7.48 -14.97
CA HIS A 654 13.80 -8.48 -14.12
C HIS A 654 13.06 -8.57 -12.79
N LEU A 655 12.52 -9.74 -12.46
CA LEU A 655 11.90 -10.03 -11.17
C LEU A 655 12.61 -11.22 -10.52
N ALA A 656 13.42 -10.93 -9.51
CA ALA A 656 14.06 -11.90 -8.63
C ALA A 656 14.19 -11.29 -7.23
N ASN A 657 14.27 -12.13 -6.18
CA ASN A 657 14.55 -11.60 -4.84
C ASN A 657 15.95 -10.96 -4.85
N ARG A 658 16.11 -9.95 -3.99
CA ARG A 658 17.42 -9.29 -3.83
C ARG A 658 18.44 -10.29 -3.32
N ASP A 659 19.71 -9.99 -3.61
CA ASP A 659 20.91 -10.72 -3.21
C ASP A 659 21.25 -11.93 -4.10
N ALA A 660 22.47 -11.90 -4.64
CA ALA A 660 23.06 -12.99 -5.40
C ALA A 660 23.64 -14.04 -4.44
N THR A 661 23.44 -15.32 -4.73
CA THR A 661 23.93 -16.43 -3.89
C THR A 661 24.35 -17.64 -4.72
N SER A 662 25.24 -18.48 -4.18
CA SER A 662 25.50 -19.81 -4.75
C SER A 662 24.37 -20.78 -4.39
N TRP A 663 24.23 -21.87 -5.15
CA TRP A 663 23.28 -22.94 -4.83
C TRP A 663 23.59 -23.62 -3.49
N ALA A 664 24.87 -23.84 -3.21
CA ALA A 664 25.30 -24.39 -1.91
C ALA A 664 24.93 -23.46 -0.75
N GLU A 665 25.12 -22.15 -0.92
CA GLU A 665 24.77 -21.17 0.10
C GLU A 665 23.25 -21.05 0.29
N LEU A 666 22.47 -21.12 -0.79
CA LEU A 666 21.01 -21.18 -0.71
C LEU A 666 20.53 -22.39 0.10
N ALA A 667 21.10 -23.58 -0.14
CA ALA A 667 20.78 -24.78 0.62
C ALA A 667 21.16 -24.65 2.10
N SER A 668 22.35 -24.10 2.38
CA SER A 668 22.84 -23.85 3.74
C SER A 668 21.92 -22.91 4.54
N ARG A 669 21.60 -21.74 3.97
CA ARG A 669 20.70 -20.73 4.58
C ARG A 669 19.31 -21.29 4.83
N SER A 670 18.76 -22.01 3.86
CA SER A 670 17.45 -22.65 3.99
C SER A 670 17.44 -23.69 5.12
N ALA A 671 18.49 -24.51 5.21
CA ALA A 671 18.63 -25.53 6.25
C ALA A 671 18.74 -24.89 7.65
N ALA A 672 19.51 -23.81 7.79
CA ALA A 672 19.62 -23.06 9.03
C ALA A 672 18.26 -22.50 9.50
N LEU A 673 17.52 -21.84 8.61
CA LEU A 673 16.19 -21.30 8.91
C LEU A 673 15.17 -22.39 9.26
N ALA A 674 15.22 -23.52 8.55
CA ALA A 674 14.36 -24.67 8.80
C ALA A 674 14.80 -25.54 10.00
N ARG A 675 15.90 -25.18 10.67
CA ARG A 675 16.51 -25.96 11.76
C ARG A 675 16.83 -27.41 11.37
N VAL A 676 17.26 -27.61 10.12
CA VAL A 676 17.69 -28.90 9.57
C VAL A 676 19.24 -28.96 9.58
N PRO A 677 19.88 -30.02 10.11
CA PRO A 677 21.34 -30.13 10.09
C PRO A 677 21.91 -30.15 8.67
N ALA A 678 22.84 -29.24 8.38
CA ALA A 678 23.51 -29.13 7.08
C ALA A 678 24.81 -29.98 6.98
N THR A 679 25.07 -30.90 7.91
CA THR A 679 26.32 -31.69 7.98
C THR A 679 26.54 -32.59 6.76
N ARG A 680 25.47 -32.91 6.02
CA ARG A 680 25.49 -33.73 4.80
C ARG A 680 25.41 -32.89 3.51
N LEU A 681 25.51 -31.56 3.60
CA LEU A 681 25.59 -30.68 2.45
C LEU A 681 27.01 -30.71 1.87
N VAL A 682 27.14 -31.19 0.63
CA VAL A 682 28.42 -31.27 -0.09
C VAL A 682 28.50 -30.11 -1.08
N ARG A 683 29.32 -29.11 -0.74
CA ARG A 683 29.66 -28.00 -1.65
C ARG A 683 30.60 -28.53 -2.74
N CYS A 684 30.29 -28.31 -4.02
CA CYS A 684 31.09 -28.82 -5.12
C CYS A 684 31.15 -27.84 -6.31
N PRO A 685 32.15 -27.93 -7.20
CA PRO A 685 32.12 -27.23 -8.47
C PRO A 685 31.00 -27.77 -9.37
N SER A 686 30.32 -26.91 -10.12
CA SER A 686 29.23 -27.24 -11.05
C SER A 686 29.58 -28.35 -12.05
N ARG A 687 30.82 -28.41 -12.52
CA ARG A 687 31.33 -29.49 -13.40
C ARG A 687 31.19 -30.90 -12.78
N ALA A 688 31.20 -31.01 -11.45
CA ALA A 688 31.05 -32.29 -10.75
C ALA A 688 29.60 -32.80 -10.75
N LEU A 689 28.63 -31.95 -11.10
CA LEU A 689 27.21 -32.31 -11.17
C LEU A 689 26.83 -33.03 -12.48
N GLY A 690 27.72 -33.07 -13.49
CA GLY A 690 27.50 -33.80 -14.74
C GLY A 690 26.31 -33.29 -15.56
N LEU A 691 25.94 -32.01 -15.43
CA LEU A 691 24.85 -31.39 -16.19
C LEU A 691 25.20 -31.33 -17.68
N ALA A 692 24.24 -31.63 -18.55
CA ALA A 692 24.43 -31.68 -19.99
C ALA A 692 24.46 -30.27 -20.62
N ALA A 693 23.60 -29.37 -20.14
CA ALA A 693 23.51 -28.01 -20.63
C ALA A 693 24.54 -27.11 -19.93
N PRO A 694 25.38 -26.36 -20.67
CA PRO A 694 26.31 -25.41 -20.06
C PRO A 694 25.54 -24.32 -19.32
N ARG A 695 25.94 -24.05 -18.07
CA ARG A 695 25.34 -23.00 -17.22
C ARG A 695 26.29 -21.83 -17.04
N PRO A 696 25.80 -20.58 -17.10
CA PRO A 696 26.60 -19.43 -16.75
C PRO A 696 27.05 -19.55 -15.28
N ARG A 697 28.31 -19.22 -15.00
CA ARG A 697 28.82 -19.18 -13.62
C ARG A 697 28.21 -18.05 -12.81
N TYR A 698 27.72 -17.02 -13.47
CA TYR A 698 27.06 -15.87 -12.85
C TYR A 698 25.83 -15.50 -13.66
N SER A 699 24.65 -15.48 -13.05
CA SER A 699 23.39 -15.14 -13.74
C SER A 699 22.42 -14.37 -12.84
N ALA A 700 22.92 -13.83 -11.73
CA ALA A 700 22.11 -13.04 -10.82
C ALA A 700 21.49 -11.83 -11.54
N LEU A 701 20.22 -11.58 -11.27
CA LEU A 701 19.45 -10.48 -11.84
C LEU A 701 19.41 -9.30 -10.86
N GLY A 702 19.72 -8.11 -11.36
CA GLY A 702 19.30 -6.83 -10.80
C GLY A 702 18.18 -6.23 -11.66
N SER A 703 17.64 -5.08 -11.26
CA SER A 703 16.68 -4.34 -12.08
C SER A 703 17.02 -2.85 -12.09
N GLY A 704 17.12 -2.28 -13.30
CA GLY A 704 17.18 -0.84 -13.50
C GLY A 704 15.80 -0.17 -13.47
N ARG A 705 14.72 -0.96 -13.43
CA ARG A 705 13.33 -0.48 -13.44
C ARG A 705 12.69 -0.45 -12.05
N GLY A 706 13.17 -1.30 -11.13
CA GLY A 706 12.86 -1.21 -9.70
C GLY A 706 12.99 -2.53 -8.96
N LEU A 707 13.32 -2.46 -7.67
CA LEU A 707 13.48 -3.62 -6.80
C LEU A 707 12.14 -3.96 -6.13
N LEU A 708 11.29 -4.71 -6.84
CA LEU A 708 9.91 -4.96 -6.40
C LEU A 708 9.77 -6.14 -5.44
N LEU A 709 10.67 -7.12 -5.52
CA LEU A 709 10.66 -8.30 -4.66
C LEU A 709 11.45 -8.04 -3.36
N PRO A 710 11.00 -8.58 -2.21
CA PRO A 710 11.73 -8.55 -0.95
C PRO A 710 13.14 -9.18 -1.03
N SER A 711 13.93 -9.02 0.04
CA SER A 711 15.20 -9.73 0.16
C SER A 711 15.01 -11.25 0.18
N LEU A 712 16.05 -11.98 -0.20
CA LEU A 712 16.02 -13.43 -0.17
C LEU A 712 15.79 -13.99 1.26
N ASP A 713 16.31 -13.33 2.30
CA ASP A 713 16.09 -13.75 3.70
C ASP A 713 14.63 -13.68 4.14
N ASP A 714 13.94 -12.60 3.77
CA ASP A 714 12.51 -12.44 4.01
C ASP A 714 11.73 -13.58 3.33
N ALA A 715 12.02 -13.82 2.05
CA ALA A 715 11.35 -14.86 1.27
C ALA A 715 11.61 -16.27 1.81
N LEU A 716 12.85 -16.58 2.22
CA LEU A 716 13.19 -17.89 2.83
C LEU A 716 12.49 -18.07 4.18
N THR A 717 12.40 -17.01 4.99
CA THR A 717 11.70 -17.05 6.28
C THR A 717 10.21 -17.31 6.09
N ARG A 718 9.56 -16.64 5.13
CA ARG A 718 8.17 -16.91 4.76
C ARG A 718 7.97 -18.32 4.21
N TYR A 719 8.87 -18.79 3.35
CA TYR A 719 8.83 -20.15 2.82
C TYR A 719 8.88 -21.21 3.93
N VAL A 720 9.80 -21.07 4.90
CA VAL A 720 9.92 -22.00 6.03
C VAL A 720 8.68 -21.95 6.93
N ALA A 721 8.17 -20.75 7.21
CA ALA A 721 6.98 -20.57 8.05
C ALA A 721 5.72 -21.20 7.43
N GLU A 722 5.55 -21.13 6.10
CA GLU A 722 4.40 -21.76 5.42
C GLU A 722 4.56 -23.28 5.30
N ARG A 723 5.81 -23.79 5.24
CA ARG A 723 6.10 -25.23 5.18
C ARG A 723 5.88 -25.95 6.51
N ASP A 724 6.18 -25.31 7.63
CA ASP A 724 6.05 -25.88 8.98
C ASP A 724 5.11 -25.00 9.82
N PRO A 725 3.78 -25.15 9.69
CA PRO A 725 2.78 -24.34 10.37
C PRO A 725 2.65 -24.76 11.84
N ARG A 726 3.75 -24.83 12.59
CA ARG A 726 3.67 -24.87 14.05
C ARG A 726 3.24 -23.49 14.55
N PRO A 727 2.28 -23.39 15.49
CA PRO A 727 1.85 -22.11 16.01
C PRO A 727 3.05 -21.38 16.63
N ARG A 728 3.25 -20.10 16.25
CA ARG A 728 4.15 -19.21 16.99
C ARG A 728 3.56 -19.08 18.40
N SER A 729 4.31 -19.56 19.40
CA SER A 729 3.99 -19.41 20.83
C SER A 729 3.98 -17.95 21.24
#